data_AF-A0A803N5L9-F1
#
_entry.id   AF-A0A803N5L9-F1
#
_cell.length_a   1.000
_cell.length_b   1.000
_cell.length_c   1.000
_cell.angle_alpha   90.00
_cell.angle_beta   90.00
_cell.angle_gamma   90.00
#
_symmetry.space_group_name_H-M   'P 1'
#
loop_
_entity.id
_entity.type
_entity.pdbx_description
1 polymer ?
#
loop_
_entity_poly.entity_id
_entity_poly.type
_entity_poly.pdbx_seq_one_letter_code
_entity_poly.pdbx_strand_id
1 'polypeptide(L)'
;MLCSSLRTRLQSWLRDYDKLQSVAVILLYVQIGCSLVGSLGALYTGVLLINLAIALFALVAIESGSQSLGRTYAFLLFSAILLDIFWFLLFSYDIWHISSENNGASFIFSLNLTLLMQILGLSVRISSAFLWIQMYRLGLAYVESAVSREADFDLRNSFLSPATPAVVRQSSDSDDQLGGSIYDPAYYSSLFEVNQDDKHSKKGQSDFKDGDSSSQTESCILKLSVGSAFQTIVKAVLLTQASSKKMVSGTIFHCKKNSWPREEYVSRVTLQLLDYDSAAPPEQAWRRRLNSHANILKEFSITFMEAIKMVGLGFRLWSYVREEASHGRKAPIDPFNRESTKPSASQGVPLGGMGSGSISRGFRGEFRQWQIIPGLCEGSPVMANQFSVKALSYSMFYCSYILPAAEFPLAMIFISRDGGNRRFASVLAPGQPEGLGKSGDHGISSWGWNLSGQHSSYHALFPRAWTIYDGEPDPELKISCRQISPFIPHNYKDSSLPSAVFVYTLVNNGKERAKVSLLFTWANSAGGVSHLSGEHVNEPFMTAKDNPPITFAIAACETQNVNVTVLPCFGLAEGNCVTAKDMWSKMTQDGQFDRENFNAGPSMPSMAGETLCAAVSASTWVEPHGKCTVAFAVAWSSPKVKFLKGSSYYRRYTKYYGTSPRAAKELVHYSLTNYKRWEEEIEKWQDPVLKDDRLPEWYKFTLFNELYFLVAGGTVWIDSMEPVGSSLNDKQQPTKDESTKITLTEKIDTESLVIELRNGANLDKADAEIRDHGKGHVLEEETVLPLKKAKQSTQDECDDVGRFLYLEGVEYIMWCTYDVHFYASFALLDLFPKIELSIQREFAKAVLSEDGRKVRFLSEGNWGIRKVRGAVPHDLGTHDPWKEMNAYNIHDTSKWKDLNPKFVLQVYRDFVATGDMTFGIDVWPSVRAAMDYMDQFDLDGDGLIENDGFPDQTYDTWTVHGVSAYCGCLWLAALQAAAAMAFQLGDEEFGEKCKRKFLMAKHAFEAKLWNGSYFSYDSGSSSNSKSIQADQLAGQWYTASSGLPNLFDDFKIKSTLQKIFDYNVMKVKGGRMGAVNGIQPNGKVDETCMQSREIWTGVTYAVASTMILAGMEEKGFSTAEGIFIAGWSENGFGYWFQTPEAWTLDGHFRSLIYMRPLAIWGMQWALSMPRAVLEPPKISIMDRIDMSTLSSRSTRTEADGRKASRKQKGFWNSMFSCTC
;
A
#
# COMPACT_ATOMS: atom_id res chain seq x y z
N MET A 1 -11.84 -75.18 -16.85
CA MET A 1 -10.40 -75.36 -16.57
C MET A 1 -9.48 -74.31 -17.21
N LEU A 2 -9.70 -73.84 -18.46
CA LEU A 2 -8.75 -72.88 -19.09
C LEU A 2 -8.43 -71.64 -18.23
N CYS A 3 -9.44 -71.01 -17.62
CA CYS A 3 -9.27 -69.71 -16.95
C CYS A 3 -8.31 -69.74 -15.73
N SER A 4 -8.27 -70.84 -14.96
CA SER A 4 -7.32 -70.96 -13.84
C SER A 4 -5.88 -71.18 -14.32
N SER A 5 -5.69 -72.00 -15.37
CA SER A 5 -4.39 -72.22 -16.02
C SER A 5 -3.83 -70.94 -16.65
N LEU A 6 -4.70 -70.12 -17.27
CA LEU A 6 -4.33 -68.80 -17.77
C LEU A 6 -3.94 -67.85 -16.64
N ARG A 7 -4.69 -67.84 -15.52
CA ARG A 7 -4.38 -67.00 -14.35
C ARG A 7 -3.06 -67.36 -13.69
N THR A 8 -2.75 -68.65 -13.48
CA THR A 8 -1.46 -69.05 -12.88
C THR A 8 -0.28 -68.79 -13.81
N ARG A 9 -0.44 -68.99 -15.14
CA ARG A 9 0.57 -68.58 -16.13
C ARG A 9 0.80 -67.07 -16.14
N LEU A 10 -0.26 -66.25 -16.06
CA LEU A 10 -0.11 -64.81 -15.94
C LEU A 10 0.60 -64.41 -14.64
N GLN A 11 0.30 -65.07 -13.52
CA GLN A 11 0.91 -64.79 -12.22
C GLN A 11 2.37 -65.25 -12.10
N SER A 12 2.81 -66.29 -12.82
CA SER A 12 4.23 -66.62 -12.91
C SER A 12 4.97 -65.68 -13.88
N TRP A 13 4.32 -65.26 -14.97
CA TRP A 13 4.89 -64.29 -15.92
C TRP A 13 5.05 -62.89 -15.30
N LEU A 14 4.06 -62.41 -14.53
CA LEU A 14 4.11 -61.14 -13.78
C LEU A 14 5.10 -61.15 -12.58
N ARG A 15 5.85 -62.24 -12.38
CA ARG A 15 6.94 -62.34 -11.38
C ARG A 15 8.32 -62.51 -12.03
N ASP A 16 8.38 -62.51 -13.36
CA ASP A 16 9.57 -62.84 -14.14
C ASP A 16 10.16 -61.53 -14.69
N TYR A 17 11.15 -60.97 -13.98
CA TYR A 17 11.69 -59.64 -14.26
C TYR A 17 12.23 -59.53 -15.70
N ASP A 18 12.94 -60.55 -16.18
CA ASP A 18 13.52 -60.55 -17.53
C ASP A 18 12.46 -60.59 -18.64
N LYS A 19 11.36 -61.33 -18.44
CA LYS A 19 10.22 -61.33 -19.39
C LYS A 19 9.45 -60.01 -19.36
N LEU A 20 9.35 -59.37 -18.20
CA LEU A 20 8.75 -58.02 -18.09
C LEU A 20 9.64 -56.97 -18.75
N GLN A 21 10.95 -57.00 -18.53
CA GLN A 21 11.93 -56.13 -19.20
C GLN A 21 11.91 -56.32 -20.71
N SER A 22 11.89 -57.58 -21.19
CA SER A 22 11.81 -57.89 -22.62
C SER A 22 10.58 -57.26 -23.28
N VAL A 23 9.40 -57.35 -22.65
CA VAL A 23 8.19 -56.70 -23.18
C VAL A 23 8.21 -55.18 -23.02
N ALA A 24 8.78 -54.64 -21.92
CA ALA A 24 8.96 -53.20 -21.76
C ALA A 24 9.87 -52.60 -22.87
N VAL A 25 10.94 -53.30 -23.25
CA VAL A 25 11.81 -52.94 -24.38
C VAL A 25 11.04 -52.97 -25.72
N ILE A 26 10.20 -53.98 -25.95
CA ILE A 26 9.34 -54.03 -27.14
C ILE A 26 8.39 -52.83 -27.19
N LEU A 27 7.76 -52.46 -26.05
CA LEU A 27 6.91 -51.27 -25.99
C LEU A 27 7.70 -49.97 -26.21
N LEU A 28 8.95 -49.87 -25.74
CA LEU A 28 9.82 -48.72 -26.01
C LEU A 28 10.14 -48.58 -27.50
N TYR A 29 10.45 -49.67 -28.22
CA TYR A 29 10.64 -49.61 -29.67
C TYR A 29 9.36 -49.17 -30.41
N VAL A 30 8.17 -49.57 -29.93
CA VAL A 30 6.90 -49.07 -30.48
C VAL A 30 6.69 -47.58 -30.17
N GLN A 31 7.05 -47.10 -28.97
CA GLN A 31 7.01 -45.66 -28.64
C GLN A 31 7.97 -44.84 -29.51
N ILE A 32 9.19 -45.33 -29.74
CA ILE A 32 10.17 -44.71 -30.65
C ILE A 32 9.59 -44.67 -32.07
N GLY A 33 9.02 -45.77 -32.57
CA GLY A 33 8.37 -45.85 -33.87
C GLY A 33 7.23 -44.85 -34.04
N CYS A 34 6.28 -44.80 -33.10
CA CYS A 34 5.18 -43.84 -33.12
C CYS A 34 5.70 -42.39 -33.05
N SER A 35 6.69 -42.12 -32.20
CA SER A 35 7.23 -40.76 -32.03
C SER A 35 8.00 -40.28 -33.26
N LEU A 36 8.78 -41.16 -33.91
CA LEU A 36 9.44 -40.88 -35.19
C LEU A 36 8.42 -40.62 -36.31
N VAL A 37 7.48 -41.54 -36.55
CA VAL A 37 6.48 -41.40 -37.63
C VAL A 37 5.58 -40.18 -37.39
N GLY A 38 5.20 -39.92 -36.14
CA GLY A 38 4.43 -38.71 -35.77
C GLY A 38 5.25 -37.42 -35.90
N SER A 39 6.57 -37.44 -35.70
CA SER A 39 7.43 -36.26 -35.84
C SER A 39 7.62 -35.79 -37.29
N LEU A 40 7.22 -36.62 -38.28
CA LEU A 40 7.08 -36.23 -39.69
C LEU A 40 5.79 -35.43 -39.98
N GLY A 41 5.03 -35.10 -38.93
CA GLY A 41 3.89 -34.20 -38.96
C GLY A 41 4.25 -32.77 -39.35
N ALA A 42 3.41 -32.11 -40.15
CA ALA A 42 3.63 -30.73 -40.59
C ALA A 42 3.52 -29.70 -39.44
N LEU A 43 2.72 -29.97 -38.40
CA LEU A 43 2.54 -29.12 -37.22
C LEU A 43 2.29 -29.98 -35.96
N TYR A 44 2.32 -29.33 -34.78
CA TYR A 44 1.99 -29.91 -33.46
C TYR A 44 2.92 -31.03 -32.96
N THR A 45 4.03 -31.31 -33.64
CA THR A 45 4.95 -32.44 -33.36
C THR A 45 5.83 -32.31 -32.10
N GLY A 46 5.83 -31.16 -31.41
CA GLY A 46 6.74 -30.89 -30.29
C GLY A 46 6.69 -31.91 -29.15
N VAL A 47 5.49 -32.38 -28.75
CA VAL A 47 5.34 -33.40 -27.70
C VAL A 47 5.79 -34.79 -28.17
N LEU A 48 5.65 -35.11 -29.46
CA LEU A 48 6.19 -36.34 -30.06
C LEU A 48 7.73 -36.33 -30.04
N LEU A 49 8.37 -35.19 -30.30
CA LEU A 49 9.83 -35.04 -30.20
C LEU A 49 10.34 -35.17 -28.75
N ILE A 50 9.65 -34.60 -27.77
CA ILE A 50 9.96 -34.78 -26.34
C ILE A 50 9.81 -36.25 -25.94
N ASN A 51 8.73 -36.90 -26.36
CA ASN A 51 8.49 -38.32 -26.13
C ASN A 51 9.55 -39.23 -26.77
N LEU A 52 10.05 -38.88 -27.96
CA LEU A 52 11.16 -39.60 -28.61
C LEU A 52 12.43 -39.53 -27.76
N ALA A 53 12.80 -38.35 -27.25
CA ALA A 53 13.96 -38.18 -26.38
C ALA A 53 13.82 -38.96 -25.06
N ILE A 54 12.63 -38.95 -24.46
CA ILE A 54 12.31 -39.72 -23.23
C ILE A 54 12.40 -41.23 -23.49
N ALA A 55 11.92 -41.73 -24.63
CA ALA A 55 11.98 -43.15 -24.98
C ALA A 55 13.41 -43.63 -25.34
N LEU A 56 14.23 -42.78 -25.98
CA LEU A 56 15.64 -43.07 -26.23
C LEU A 56 16.46 -43.07 -24.93
N PHE A 57 16.20 -42.14 -24.01
CA PHE A 57 16.77 -42.15 -22.66
C PHE A 57 16.42 -43.44 -21.90
N ALA A 58 15.19 -43.95 -22.05
CA ALA A 58 14.76 -45.22 -21.49
C ALA A 58 15.57 -46.42 -22.00
N LEU A 59 15.89 -46.44 -23.30
CA LEU A 59 16.68 -47.50 -23.92
C LEU A 59 18.10 -47.52 -23.31
N VAL A 60 18.74 -46.35 -23.22
CA VAL A 60 20.07 -46.18 -22.58
C VAL A 60 20.03 -46.53 -21.09
N ALA A 61 18.94 -46.21 -20.38
CA ALA A 61 18.75 -46.58 -18.98
C ALA A 61 18.66 -48.10 -18.77
N ILE A 62 18.09 -48.84 -19.72
CA ILE A 62 18.03 -50.30 -19.71
C ILE A 62 19.38 -50.91 -20.10
N GLU A 63 19.99 -50.47 -21.21
CA GLU A 63 21.26 -51.02 -21.71
C GLU A 63 22.44 -50.78 -20.76
N SER A 64 22.45 -49.66 -20.02
CA SER A 64 23.43 -49.39 -18.97
C SER A 64 23.19 -50.14 -17.65
N GLY A 65 22.07 -50.87 -17.51
CA GLY A 65 21.66 -51.57 -16.29
C GLY A 65 21.41 -50.66 -15.07
N SER A 66 21.39 -49.33 -15.26
CA SER A 66 21.50 -48.36 -14.18
C SER A 66 20.17 -48.11 -13.47
N GLN A 67 20.09 -48.55 -12.20
CA GLN A 67 18.94 -48.34 -11.33
C GLN A 67 18.60 -46.85 -11.06
N SER A 68 19.58 -45.93 -11.14
CA SER A 68 19.30 -44.49 -11.02
C SER A 68 18.65 -43.94 -12.29
N LEU A 69 19.18 -44.30 -13.47
CA LEU A 69 18.60 -43.89 -14.76
C LEU A 69 17.20 -44.47 -14.96
N GLY A 70 16.96 -45.73 -14.57
CA GLY A 70 15.63 -46.34 -14.59
C GLY A 70 14.61 -45.65 -13.67
N ARG A 71 15.04 -45.17 -12.49
CA ARG A 71 14.20 -44.36 -11.59
C ARG A 71 13.88 -42.99 -12.17
N THR A 72 14.86 -42.31 -12.78
CA THR A 72 14.65 -41.05 -13.49
C THR A 72 13.68 -41.23 -14.66
N TYR A 73 13.79 -42.33 -15.42
CA TYR A 73 12.85 -42.63 -16.50
C TYR A 73 11.41 -42.82 -16.00
N ALA A 74 11.19 -43.49 -14.85
CA ALA A 74 9.85 -43.66 -14.30
C ALA A 74 9.14 -42.32 -14.00
N PHE A 75 9.88 -41.30 -13.54
CA PHE A 75 9.36 -39.94 -13.37
C PHE A 75 9.09 -39.24 -14.71
N LEU A 76 10.01 -39.38 -15.69
CA LEU A 76 9.85 -38.83 -17.03
C LEU A 76 8.65 -39.46 -17.78
N LEU A 77 8.38 -40.75 -17.58
CA LEU A 77 7.22 -41.45 -18.17
C LEU A 77 5.89 -40.93 -17.60
N PHE A 78 5.82 -40.62 -16.30
CA PHE A 78 4.65 -39.97 -15.71
C PHE A 78 4.46 -38.55 -16.28
N SER A 79 5.54 -37.78 -16.40
CA SER A 79 5.52 -36.44 -16.98
C SER A 79 5.10 -36.44 -18.45
N ALA A 80 5.55 -37.43 -19.23
CA ALA A 80 5.17 -37.65 -20.62
C ALA A 80 3.65 -37.90 -20.79
N ILE A 81 3.06 -38.72 -19.92
CA ILE A 81 1.60 -38.99 -19.95
C ILE A 81 0.80 -37.71 -19.65
N LEU A 82 1.28 -36.84 -18.76
CA LEU A 82 0.63 -35.54 -18.50
C LEU A 82 0.77 -34.57 -19.69
N LEU A 83 1.94 -34.52 -20.34
CA LEU A 83 2.16 -33.74 -21.56
C LEU A 83 1.27 -34.21 -22.72
N ASP A 84 1.08 -35.53 -22.86
CA ASP A 84 0.16 -36.09 -23.85
C ASP A 84 -1.28 -35.62 -23.61
N ILE A 85 -1.78 -35.74 -22.37
CA ILE A 85 -3.15 -35.33 -22.00
C ILE A 85 -3.35 -33.83 -22.26
N PHE A 86 -2.38 -33.00 -21.91
CA PHE A 86 -2.44 -31.56 -22.15
C PHE A 86 -2.41 -31.22 -23.66
N TRP A 87 -1.60 -31.94 -24.45
CA TRP A 87 -1.59 -31.83 -25.91
C TRP A 87 -2.94 -32.20 -26.53
N PHE A 88 -3.60 -33.27 -26.05
CA PHE A 88 -4.93 -33.64 -26.51
C PHE A 88 -5.99 -32.57 -26.18
N LEU A 89 -5.96 -32.00 -24.97
CA LEU A 89 -6.87 -30.93 -24.57
C LEU A 89 -6.70 -29.65 -25.41
N LEU A 90 -5.49 -29.33 -25.87
CA LEU A 90 -5.22 -28.15 -26.67
C LEU A 90 -5.46 -28.33 -28.18
N PHE A 91 -5.07 -29.48 -28.77
CA PHE A 91 -4.94 -29.57 -30.24
C PHE A 91 -5.84 -30.62 -30.91
N SER A 92 -6.48 -31.53 -30.16
CA SER A 92 -7.26 -32.61 -30.78
C SER A 92 -8.52 -32.11 -31.50
N TYR A 93 -9.21 -31.11 -30.93
CA TYR A 93 -10.39 -30.48 -31.53
C TYR A 93 -10.04 -29.78 -32.84
N ASP A 94 -9.00 -28.94 -32.84
CA ASP A 94 -8.55 -28.20 -34.01
C ASP A 94 -8.13 -29.14 -35.15
N ILE A 95 -7.33 -30.19 -34.85
CA ILE A 95 -6.91 -31.16 -35.88
C ILE A 95 -8.13 -31.91 -36.46
N TRP A 96 -9.13 -32.25 -35.65
CA TRP A 96 -10.33 -32.97 -36.10
C TRP A 96 -11.33 -32.11 -36.88
N HIS A 97 -11.17 -30.78 -36.89
CA HIS A 97 -12.09 -29.83 -37.55
C HIS A 97 -11.43 -28.93 -38.61
N ILE A 98 -10.20 -29.23 -39.05
CA ILE A 98 -9.58 -28.59 -40.21
C ILE A 98 -10.36 -28.91 -41.50
N SER A 99 -10.90 -27.87 -42.17
CA SER A 99 -11.59 -28.00 -43.46
C SER A 99 -10.62 -28.36 -44.61
N SER A 100 -11.11 -29.18 -45.53
CA SER A 100 -10.42 -29.59 -46.76
C SER A 100 -10.37 -28.51 -47.85
N GLU A 101 -11.08 -27.40 -47.70
CA GLU A 101 -11.20 -26.38 -48.77
C GLU A 101 -9.95 -25.49 -48.87
N ASN A 102 -9.23 -25.28 -47.77
CA ASN A 102 -8.05 -24.39 -47.72
C ASN A 102 -6.70 -25.14 -47.61
N ASN A 103 -6.70 -26.46 -47.36
CA ASN A 103 -5.49 -27.22 -47.09
C ASN A 103 -5.36 -28.45 -48.00
N GLY A 104 -4.19 -28.62 -48.63
CA GLY A 104 -3.94 -29.74 -49.54
C GLY A 104 -4.02 -31.11 -48.84
N ALA A 105 -4.54 -32.12 -49.54
CA ALA A 105 -4.82 -33.44 -48.98
C ALA A 105 -3.63 -34.09 -48.23
N SER A 106 -2.39 -33.92 -48.74
CA SER A 106 -1.17 -34.42 -48.09
C SER A 106 -0.87 -33.77 -46.74
N PHE A 107 -1.26 -32.51 -46.54
CA PHE A 107 -1.10 -31.78 -45.27
C PHE A 107 -2.10 -32.30 -44.23
N ILE A 108 -3.37 -32.48 -44.63
CA ILE A 108 -4.40 -33.06 -43.76
C ILE A 108 -4.06 -34.51 -43.39
N PHE A 109 -3.54 -35.30 -44.34
CA PHE A 109 -3.02 -36.63 -44.08
C PHE A 109 -1.86 -36.61 -43.05
N SER A 110 -0.91 -35.67 -43.18
CA SER A 110 0.19 -35.48 -42.23
C SER A 110 -0.29 -35.16 -40.81
N LEU A 111 -1.27 -34.26 -40.66
CA LEU A 111 -1.85 -33.94 -39.34
C LEU A 111 -2.64 -35.11 -38.74
N ASN A 112 -3.43 -35.82 -39.54
CA ASN A 112 -4.15 -37.01 -39.09
C ASN A 112 -3.19 -38.15 -38.69
N LEU A 113 -2.08 -38.32 -39.41
CA LEU A 113 -1.01 -39.25 -39.04
C LEU A 113 -0.35 -38.85 -37.72
N THR A 114 -0.12 -37.55 -37.50
CA THR A 114 0.43 -36.99 -36.24
C THR A 114 -0.49 -37.33 -35.06
N LEU A 115 -1.79 -37.07 -35.20
CA LEU A 115 -2.80 -37.37 -34.19
C LEU A 115 -2.90 -38.87 -33.91
N LEU A 116 -2.94 -39.72 -34.95
CA LEU A 116 -2.99 -41.17 -34.81
C LEU A 116 -1.76 -41.72 -34.08
N MET A 117 -0.56 -41.26 -34.44
CA MET A 117 0.68 -41.68 -33.79
C MET A 117 0.75 -41.23 -32.33
N GLN A 118 0.19 -40.06 -32.00
CA GLN A 118 0.12 -39.59 -30.61
C GLN A 118 -0.90 -40.36 -29.77
N ILE A 119 -2.03 -40.81 -30.35
CA ILE A 119 -3.01 -41.70 -29.69
C ILE A 119 -2.39 -43.07 -29.40
N LEU A 120 -1.70 -43.65 -30.38
CA LEU A 120 -0.98 -44.92 -30.21
C LEU A 120 0.16 -44.77 -29.20
N GLY A 121 0.94 -43.69 -29.28
CA GLY A 121 2.02 -43.36 -28.35
C GLY A 121 1.55 -43.28 -26.90
N LEU A 122 0.47 -42.54 -26.61
CA LEU A 122 -0.12 -42.46 -25.26
C LEU A 122 -0.60 -43.84 -24.79
N SER A 123 -1.30 -44.60 -25.63
CA SER A 123 -1.80 -45.94 -25.30
C SER A 123 -0.67 -46.90 -24.91
N VAL A 124 0.47 -46.82 -25.61
CA VAL A 124 1.67 -47.64 -25.34
C VAL A 124 2.45 -47.09 -24.12
N ARG A 125 2.45 -45.77 -23.87
CA ARG A 125 3.04 -45.18 -22.65
C ARG A 125 2.28 -45.56 -21.39
N ILE A 126 0.95 -45.52 -21.40
CA ILE A 126 0.09 -46.02 -20.31
C ILE A 126 0.35 -47.52 -20.06
N SER A 127 0.38 -48.32 -21.13
CA SER A 127 0.66 -49.77 -21.03
C SER A 127 2.06 -50.05 -20.46
N SER A 128 3.06 -49.27 -20.87
CA SER A 128 4.44 -49.35 -20.36
C SER A 128 4.53 -48.98 -18.88
N ALA A 129 3.80 -47.95 -18.43
CA ALA A 129 3.80 -47.52 -17.04
C ALA A 129 3.37 -48.65 -16.07
N PHE A 130 2.38 -49.47 -16.46
CA PHE A 130 1.99 -50.64 -15.66
C PHE A 130 3.11 -51.68 -15.55
N LEU A 131 3.89 -51.92 -16.62
CA LEU A 131 5.04 -52.84 -16.57
C LEU A 131 6.17 -52.28 -15.70
N TRP A 132 6.51 -50.99 -15.87
CA TRP A 132 7.54 -50.34 -15.06
C TRP A 132 7.19 -50.31 -13.57
N ILE A 133 5.92 -50.15 -13.20
CA ILE A 133 5.45 -50.29 -11.81
C ILE A 133 5.66 -51.71 -11.26
N GLN A 134 5.50 -52.76 -12.07
CA GLN A 134 5.80 -54.14 -11.63
C GLN A 134 7.31 -54.42 -11.57
N MET A 135 8.09 -53.97 -12.56
CA MET A 135 9.55 -54.11 -12.55
C MET A 135 10.17 -53.40 -11.33
N TYR A 136 9.70 -52.19 -11.01
CA TYR A 136 10.12 -51.45 -9.82
C TYR A 136 9.72 -52.14 -8.50
N ARG A 137 8.59 -52.86 -8.48
CA ARG A 137 8.14 -53.67 -7.33
C ARG A 137 8.89 -54.99 -7.16
N LEU A 138 9.43 -55.56 -8.24
CA LEU A 138 10.19 -56.82 -8.20
C LEU A 138 11.66 -56.58 -7.87
N GLY A 139 12.27 -55.52 -8.41
CA GLY A 139 13.70 -55.26 -8.30
C GLY A 139 14.57 -56.21 -9.15
N LEU A 140 15.86 -55.88 -9.29
CA LEU A 140 16.82 -56.74 -9.96
C LEU A 140 17.23 -57.91 -9.05
N ALA A 141 16.73 -59.10 -9.35
CA ALA A 141 17.13 -60.35 -8.70
C ALA A 141 18.50 -60.86 -9.21
N TYR A 142 19.57 -60.06 -9.02
CA TYR A 142 20.91 -60.38 -9.53
C TYR A 142 22.08 -59.97 -8.60
N VAL A 143 21.89 -60.05 -7.28
CA VAL A 143 22.95 -59.71 -6.28
C VAL A 143 23.22 -60.82 -5.26
N GLU A 144 22.34 -61.81 -5.07
CA GLU A 144 22.47 -62.83 -4.00
C GLU A 144 22.97 -64.22 -4.44
N SER A 145 23.37 -64.44 -5.70
CA SER A 145 23.81 -65.77 -6.17
C SER A 145 25.07 -65.79 -7.03
N ALA A 146 26.09 -65.02 -6.65
CA ALA A 146 27.42 -65.05 -7.28
C ALA A 146 28.57 -64.73 -6.29
N VAL A 147 28.60 -65.41 -5.14
CA VAL A 147 29.73 -65.32 -4.20
C VAL A 147 30.88 -66.23 -4.65
N SER A 148 32.12 -65.75 -4.46
CA SER A 148 33.38 -66.47 -4.66
C SER A 148 33.62 -67.04 -6.06
N ARG A 149 34.21 -66.22 -6.93
CA ARG A 149 35.45 -66.64 -7.59
C ARG A 149 36.43 -65.48 -7.80
N GLU A 150 37.68 -65.76 -7.43
CA GLU A 150 38.94 -65.38 -8.06
C GLU A 150 38.84 -64.36 -9.21
N ALA A 151 39.65 -63.32 -9.33
CA ALA A 151 40.79 -62.73 -8.63
C ALA A 151 41.34 -61.68 -9.63
N ASP A 152 42.28 -60.82 -9.24
CA ASP A 152 42.82 -59.78 -10.13
C ASP A 152 43.33 -60.32 -11.48
N PHE A 153 42.94 -59.67 -12.58
CA PHE A 153 43.70 -59.72 -13.82
C PHE A 153 44.55 -58.46 -13.96
N ASP A 154 45.70 -58.55 -13.30
CA ASP A 154 46.99 -57.94 -13.62
C ASP A 154 47.03 -56.85 -14.71
N LEU A 155 47.50 -55.67 -14.27
CA LEU A 155 48.24 -54.74 -15.11
C LEU A 155 49.48 -55.46 -15.70
N ARG A 156 49.99 -55.12 -16.89
CA ARG A 156 49.96 -53.80 -17.54
C ARG A 156 50.22 -53.86 -19.06
N ASN A 157 50.44 -55.05 -19.63
CA ASN A 157 51.35 -55.26 -20.76
C ASN A 157 51.19 -54.26 -21.94
N SER A 158 52.16 -53.39 -22.24
CA SER A 158 53.47 -53.20 -21.60
C SER A 158 53.40 -52.44 -20.27
N PHE A 159 53.85 -52.95 -19.11
CA PHE A 159 55.15 -53.58 -18.81
C PHE A 159 55.51 -53.39 -17.31
N LEU A 160 55.62 -54.49 -16.58
CA LEU A 160 56.43 -54.82 -15.39
C LEU A 160 56.40 -53.90 -14.15
N SER A 161 55.70 -54.39 -13.13
CA SER A 161 56.16 -54.50 -11.73
C SER A 161 57.52 -55.26 -11.65
N PRO A 162 58.37 -55.11 -10.61
CA PRO A 162 58.06 -55.44 -9.20
C PRO A 162 58.55 -54.34 -8.20
N ALA A 163 58.48 -54.45 -6.86
CA ALA A 163 58.33 -55.62 -6.00
C ALA A 163 57.59 -55.39 -4.65
N THR A 164 57.22 -56.53 -4.08
CA THR A 164 56.85 -56.92 -2.70
C THR A 164 57.83 -56.50 -1.58
N PRO A 165 57.52 -56.71 -0.26
CA PRO A 165 56.23 -56.86 0.43
C PRO A 165 56.10 -56.14 1.82
N ALA A 166 54.93 -56.34 2.45
CA ALA A 166 54.43 -55.92 3.78
C ALA A 166 55.26 -56.15 5.06
N VAL A 167 54.95 -55.38 6.13
CA VAL A 167 54.96 -55.79 7.58
C VAL A 167 53.88 -55.03 8.41
N VAL A 168 52.76 -55.71 8.71
CA VAL A 168 52.13 -55.98 10.05
C VAL A 168 52.01 -54.89 11.17
N ARG A 169 50.84 -54.91 11.87
CA ARG A 169 50.47 -54.31 13.22
C ARG A 169 50.07 -52.80 13.26
N GLN A 170 49.16 -52.32 14.14
CA GLN A 170 48.27 -52.98 15.14
C GLN A 170 46.95 -52.22 15.41
N SER A 171 45.97 -52.94 15.98
CA SER A 171 44.55 -52.66 16.26
C SER A 171 44.20 -51.78 17.48
N SER A 172 43.14 -50.95 17.34
CA SER A 172 42.07 -50.61 18.32
C SER A 172 41.20 -49.49 17.70
N ASP A 173 39.92 -49.64 17.30
CA ASP A 173 38.71 -50.17 17.98
C ASP A 173 38.38 -49.43 19.29
N SER A 174 37.17 -48.90 19.53
CA SER A 174 35.98 -48.65 18.67
C SER A 174 35.24 -47.38 19.17
N ASP A 175 34.08 -46.90 18.71
CA ASP A 175 32.99 -47.42 17.86
C ASP A 175 32.22 -46.24 17.18
N ASP A 176 31.32 -46.50 16.22
CA ASP A 176 30.55 -45.46 15.48
C ASP A 176 29.18 -45.98 14.98
N GLN A 177 28.06 -45.28 15.27
CA GLN A 177 26.63 -45.61 14.93
C GLN A 177 25.69 -44.52 15.51
N LEU A 178 24.51 -44.11 15.01
CA LEU A 178 23.55 -44.41 13.92
C LEU A 178 23.00 -43.05 13.37
N GLY A 179 22.19 -42.88 12.32
CA GLY A 179 21.40 -43.80 11.48
C GLY A 179 19.88 -43.65 11.70
N GLY A 180 19.08 -43.27 10.69
CA GLY A 180 17.60 -43.31 10.72
C GLY A 180 16.85 -42.11 10.12
N SER A 181 15.54 -42.27 9.83
CA SER A 181 14.71 -41.24 9.19
C SER A 181 13.18 -41.40 9.39
N ILE A 182 12.45 -40.27 9.41
CA ILE A 182 11.00 -40.09 9.15
C ILE A 182 9.97 -40.45 10.26
N TYR A 183 9.13 -39.44 10.56
CA TYR A 183 7.78 -39.37 11.16
C TYR A 183 6.98 -40.63 11.56
N ASP A 184 6.37 -40.58 12.75
CA ASP A 184 4.89 -40.54 12.95
C ASP A 184 4.55 -39.90 14.33
N PRO A 185 3.28 -39.56 14.73
CA PRO A 185 3.03 -38.31 15.46
C PRO A 185 2.18 -38.42 16.75
N ALA A 186 2.75 -38.11 17.91
CA ALA A 186 2.00 -37.95 19.17
C ALA A 186 2.70 -37.03 20.18
N TYR A 187 1.97 -36.64 21.23
CA TYR A 187 2.41 -35.92 22.44
C TYR A 187 3.03 -34.51 22.26
N TYR A 188 2.19 -33.50 22.48
CA TYR A 188 2.55 -32.38 23.36
C TYR A 188 1.33 -31.95 24.20
N SER A 189 1.22 -32.54 25.39
CA SER A 189 0.29 -32.14 26.46
C SER A 189 0.92 -32.47 27.82
N SER A 190 0.53 -31.71 28.85
CA SER A 190 0.83 -31.94 30.28
C SER A 190 2.30 -32.19 30.65
N LEU A 191 2.98 -31.14 31.14
CA LEU A 191 4.05 -31.28 32.13
C LEU A 191 4.04 -30.12 33.13
N PHE A 192 2.93 -30.04 33.88
CA PHE A 192 2.78 -29.26 35.11
C PHE A 192 2.01 -30.10 36.14
N GLU A 193 2.67 -31.14 36.66
CA GLU A 193 2.28 -31.78 37.93
C GLU A 193 3.08 -31.06 39.03
N VAL A 194 2.47 -30.43 40.05
CA VAL A 194 1.60 -31.01 41.09
C VAL A 194 2.39 -31.97 41.97
N ASN A 195 3.07 -31.39 42.97
CA ASN A 195 3.59 -32.12 44.13
C ASN A 195 2.65 -31.90 45.32
N GLN A 196 2.01 -32.99 45.76
CA GLN A 196 1.37 -33.19 47.05
C GLN A 196 1.85 -34.54 47.58
N ASP A 197 2.10 -34.78 48.86
CA ASP A 197 2.08 -33.92 50.05
C ASP A 197 3.29 -34.31 50.93
N ASP A 198 3.68 -33.47 51.90
CA ASP A 198 3.92 -34.03 53.25
C ASP A 198 3.60 -33.04 54.39
N LYS A 199 3.42 -33.58 55.59
CA LYS A 199 2.71 -32.93 56.70
C LYS A 199 3.64 -32.13 57.62
N HIS A 200 3.20 -30.94 58.05
CA HIS A 200 2.72 -30.74 59.43
C HIS A 200 2.20 -29.32 59.76
N SER A 201 0.99 -29.29 60.32
CA SER A 201 0.52 -28.42 61.42
C SER A 201 1.30 -27.13 61.78
N LYS A 202 0.63 -25.98 61.65
CA LYS A 202 0.70 -24.90 62.66
C LYS A 202 -0.69 -24.39 63.06
N LYS A 203 -0.79 -23.87 64.29
CA LYS A 203 -2.01 -23.50 65.02
C LYS A 203 -1.70 -22.28 65.91
N GLY A 204 -2.62 -21.33 66.01
CA GLY A 204 -2.47 -20.07 66.76
C GLY A 204 -1.94 -18.92 65.88
N GLN A 205 -2.41 -17.66 65.90
CA GLN A 205 -3.14 -16.80 66.87
C GLN A 205 -2.21 -15.91 67.70
N SER A 206 -2.59 -14.63 67.86
CA SER A 206 -2.02 -13.59 68.76
C SER A 206 -0.61 -13.07 68.36
N ASP A 207 -0.14 -11.87 68.75
CA ASP A 207 -0.78 -10.56 69.04
C ASP A 207 0.31 -9.46 69.15
N PHE A 208 -0.12 -8.19 69.22
CA PHE A 208 0.51 -7.08 69.98
C PHE A 208 1.91 -6.50 69.63
N LYS A 209 1.91 -5.18 69.38
CA LYS A 209 2.72 -4.10 70.03
C LYS A 209 4.06 -3.55 69.48
N ASP A 210 4.02 -2.21 69.31
CA ASP A 210 4.79 -1.12 69.95
C ASP A 210 6.34 -1.10 69.98
N GLY A 211 6.90 0.11 69.77
CA GLY A 211 8.35 0.42 69.84
C GLY A 211 8.87 1.04 68.54
N ASP A 212 8.52 2.28 68.13
CA ASP A 212 8.62 3.59 68.81
C ASP A 212 10.06 4.12 68.97
N SER A 213 10.36 5.22 68.27
CA SER A 213 11.52 6.10 68.48
C SER A 213 11.28 7.49 67.87
N SER A 214 10.88 8.45 68.70
CA SER A 214 10.91 9.90 68.40
C SER A 214 12.37 10.41 68.34
N SER A 215 12.74 11.58 67.79
CA SER A 215 12.16 12.94 67.79
C SER A 215 12.94 13.79 66.74
N GLN A 216 12.72 15.08 66.42
CA GLN A 216 12.05 16.25 67.04
C GLN A 216 11.25 17.00 65.94
N THR A 217 10.05 17.58 66.13
CA THR A 217 9.74 18.93 66.71
C THR A 217 10.60 20.09 66.18
N GLU A 218 10.08 21.27 65.82
CA GLU A 218 8.87 22.02 66.22
C GLU A 218 8.07 22.56 64.98
N SER A 219 6.73 22.57 64.94
CA SER A 219 5.75 23.58 65.45
C SER A 219 5.65 24.89 64.60
N CYS A 220 4.50 25.58 64.44
CA CYS A 220 3.18 25.45 65.08
C CYS A 220 2.02 26.21 64.34
N ILE A 221 0.78 25.67 64.38
CA ILE A 221 -0.49 26.37 64.78
C ILE A 221 -1.11 27.49 63.86
N LEU A 222 -2.44 27.73 63.72
CA LEU A 222 -3.69 27.21 64.35
C LEU A 222 -4.97 27.40 63.47
N LYS A 223 -5.96 26.49 63.65
CA LYS A 223 -7.47 26.66 63.63
C LYS A 223 -8.20 27.19 62.36
N LEU A 224 -9.42 26.76 61.95
CA LEU A 224 -10.68 26.22 62.57
C LEU A 224 -11.47 27.26 63.41
N SER A 225 -12.80 27.40 63.38
CA SER A 225 -13.92 26.68 62.71
C SER A 225 -15.19 27.59 62.75
N VAL A 226 -16.32 27.12 62.20
CA VAL A 226 -17.70 27.68 62.28
C VAL A 226 -17.91 28.97 61.45
N GLY A 227 -19.01 29.17 60.70
CA GLY A 227 -20.10 28.26 60.31
C GLY A 227 -21.50 28.88 60.43
N SER A 228 -22.24 28.95 59.31
CA SER A 228 -23.70 29.17 59.31
C SER A 228 -24.32 28.63 58.02
N ALA A 229 -25.55 28.09 58.09
CA ALA A 229 -26.24 27.52 56.93
C ALA A 229 -27.43 28.40 56.50
N PHE A 230 -27.40 28.93 55.27
CA PHE A 230 -28.56 29.60 54.66
C PHE A 230 -28.61 29.47 53.11
N GLN A 231 -28.10 28.38 52.55
CA GLN A 231 -28.12 28.10 51.09
C GLN A 231 -28.60 26.69 50.69
N THR A 232 -29.09 25.90 51.64
CA THR A 232 -29.33 24.45 51.45
C THR A 232 -30.50 24.11 50.51
N ILE A 233 -31.49 25.00 50.36
CA ILE A 233 -32.73 24.68 49.62
C ILE A 233 -32.59 24.89 48.10
N VAL A 234 -31.85 25.91 47.64
CA VAL A 234 -31.71 26.20 46.20
C VAL A 234 -30.78 25.21 45.47
N LYS A 235 -29.83 24.58 46.19
CA LYS A 235 -28.92 23.58 45.61
C LYS A 235 -29.54 22.18 45.41
N ALA A 236 -30.70 21.89 46.00
CA ALA A 236 -31.30 20.55 45.94
C ALA A 236 -31.87 20.18 44.56
N VAL A 237 -32.28 21.16 43.75
CA VAL A 237 -32.94 20.93 42.44
C VAL A 237 -31.93 20.77 41.29
N LEU A 238 -30.70 21.27 41.44
CA LEU A 238 -29.68 21.26 40.39
C LEU A 238 -28.73 20.05 40.41
N LEU A 239 -28.93 19.07 41.31
CA LEU A 239 -28.02 17.94 41.50
C LEU A 239 -28.55 16.57 41.00
N THR A 240 -29.82 16.46 40.60
CA THR A 240 -30.41 15.20 40.12
C THR A 240 -30.21 14.91 38.63
N GLN A 241 -29.71 15.85 37.82
CA GLN A 241 -29.30 15.60 36.41
C GLN A 241 -27.79 15.45 36.22
N ALA A 242 -26.97 15.65 37.25
CA ALA A 242 -25.51 15.56 37.17
C ALA A 242 -24.92 14.18 37.53
N SER A 243 -25.75 13.21 37.94
CA SER A 243 -25.30 11.97 38.61
C SER A 243 -25.54 10.68 37.79
N SER A 244 -25.15 10.67 36.51
CA SER A 244 -24.96 9.43 35.74
C SER A 244 -23.67 9.42 34.90
N LYS A 245 -22.69 10.27 35.25
CA LYS A 245 -21.35 10.32 34.62
C LYS A 245 -20.23 10.43 35.65
N LYS A 246 -20.15 9.47 36.60
CA LYS A 246 -18.92 9.07 37.33
C LYS A 246 -19.13 7.90 38.30
N MET A 247 -19.21 6.67 37.78
CA MET A 247 -18.78 5.48 38.53
C MET A 247 -18.46 4.28 37.61
N VAL A 248 -17.39 4.43 36.83
CA VAL A 248 -16.56 3.31 36.38
C VAL A 248 -15.16 3.59 36.94
N SER A 249 -14.58 2.63 37.65
CA SER A 249 -13.22 2.77 38.17
C SER A 249 -12.24 2.82 37.01
N GLY A 250 -11.25 3.71 37.06
CA GLY A 250 -10.33 3.90 35.96
C GLY A 250 -9.42 2.69 35.74
N THR A 251 -9.68 1.92 34.68
CA THR A 251 -8.60 1.26 33.95
C THR A 251 -7.75 2.36 33.31
N ILE A 252 -6.74 2.81 34.05
CA ILE A 252 -5.57 3.46 33.47
C ILE A 252 -5.08 2.51 32.36
N PHE A 253 -4.87 3.02 31.14
CA PHE A 253 -4.11 2.28 30.13
C PHE A 253 -2.83 1.82 30.82
N HIS A 254 -2.61 0.50 30.94
CA HIS A 254 -1.31 0.03 31.38
C HIS A 254 -0.31 0.51 30.34
N CYS A 255 0.42 1.58 30.66
CA CYS A 255 1.59 2.00 29.94
C CYS A 255 2.58 0.84 30.01
N LYS A 256 2.49 -0.04 29.01
CA LYS A 256 3.60 -0.90 28.60
C LYS A 256 4.82 0.01 28.55
N LYS A 257 5.95 -0.47 29.09
CA LYS A 257 7.23 0.25 29.10
C LYS A 257 7.43 0.97 27.76
N ASN A 258 7.99 2.18 27.79
CA ASN A 258 8.37 2.97 26.62
C ASN A 258 8.76 2.05 25.48
N SER A 259 7.97 2.12 24.40
CA SER A 259 7.94 1.19 23.27
C SER A 259 9.33 1.01 22.68
N TRP A 260 10.17 2.04 22.81
CA TRP A 260 11.61 2.05 22.58
C TRP A 260 12.29 2.88 23.69
N PRO A 261 13.16 2.32 24.53
CA PRO A 261 13.95 3.10 25.49
C PRO A 261 14.85 4.10 24.76
N ARG A 262 14.80 5.39 25.13
CA ARG A 262 15.54 6.45 24.40
C ARG A 262 17.05 6.25 24.51
N GLU A 263 17.50 5.79 25.68
CA GLU A 263 18.89 5.49 26.02
C GLU A 263 19.48 4.30 25.26
N GLU A 264 18.64 3.42 24.71
CA GLU A 264 19.06 2.30 23.86
C GLU A 264 19.43 2.76 22.43
N TYR A 265 19.04 3.98 22.05
CA TYR A 265 19.28 4.57 20.73
C TYR A 265 20.24 5.75 20.72
N VAL A 266 20.08 6.71 21.65
CA VAL A 266 20.96 7.89 21.78
C VAL A 266 21.34 8.07 23.23
N SER A 267 22.63 8.31 23.51
CA SER A 267 23.07 8.54 24.89
C SER A 267 22.45 9.81 25.48
N ARG A 268 22.09 9.79 26.77
CA ARG A 268 21.52 10.98 27.46
C ARG A 268 22.40 12.23 27.33
N VAL A 269 23.73 12.04 27.34
CA VAL A 269 24.71 13.12 27.15
C VAL A 269 24.58 13.72 25.75
N THR A 270 24.48 12.89 24.70
CA THR A 270 24.32 13.38 23.32
C THR A 270 22.94 14.02 23.11
N LEU A 271 21.88 13.53 23.74
CA LEU A 271 20.58 14.24 23.76
C LEU A 271 20.70 15.63 24.39
N GLN A 272 21.31 15.76 25.58
CA GLN A 272 21.54 17.05 26.24
C GLN A 272 22.44 18.00 25.43
N LEU A 273 23.42 17.47 24.71
CA LEU A 273 24.26 18.25 23.79
C LEU A 273 23.47 18.73 22.56
N LEU A 274 22.45 17.98 22.12
CA LEU A 274 21.60 18.29 20.97
C LEU A 274 20.28 19.01 21.34
N ASP A 275 20.03 19.30 22.62
CA ASP A 275 18.84 20.00 23.14
C ASP A 275 18.82 21.51 22.80
N TYR A 276 19.30 21.88 21.62
CA TYR A 276 19.46 23.23 21.11
C TYR A 276 19.00 23.28 19.65
N ASP A 277 18.21 24.30 19.28
CA ASP A 277 17.67 24.49 17.92
C ASP A 277 16.92 23.23 17.39
N SER A 278 16.14 22.55 18.25
CA SER A 278 15.40 21.30 17.95
C SER A 278 16.23 20.16 17.34
N ALA A 279 17.55 20.15 17.54
CA ALA A 279 18.44 19.15 16.96
C ALA A 279 18.33 17.75 17.59
N ALA A 280 17.80 17.63 18.80
CA ALA A 280 17.45 16.34 19.41
C ALA A 280 16.13 15.79 18.82
N PRO A 281 16.00 14.47 18.60
CA PRO A 281 14.77 13.88 18.09
C PRO A 281 13.67 13.84 19.17
N PRO A 282 12.38 14.00 18.80
CA PRO A 282 11.26 13.91 19.72
C PRO A 282 11.20 12.60 20.52
N GLU A 283 10.55 12.64 21.69
CA GLU A 283 10.24 11.45 22.50
C GLU A 283 9.28 10.51 21.76
N GLN A 284 8.40 11.07 20.95
CA GLN A 284 7.38 10.39 20.18
C GLN A 284 7.81 10.20 18.70
N ALA A 285 9.10 9.99 18.42
CA ALA A 285 9.58 9.62 17.10
C ALA A 285 9.84 8.11 17.00
N TRP A 286 9.42 7.48 15.90
CA TRP A 286 9.80 6.10 15.54
C TRP A 286 11.32 5.99 15.39
N ARG A 287 11.94 4.82 15.65
CA ARG A 287 13.41 4.69 15.78
C ARG A 287 13.97 3.44 15.09
N ARG A 288 15.18 3.54 14.52
CA ARG A 288 16.05 2.40 14.13
C ARG A 288 17.53 2.72 14.32
N ARG A 289 18.35 1.67 14.46
CA ARG A 289 19.81 1.78 14.33
C ARG A 289 20.18 1.78 12.86
N LEU A 290 21.22 2.51 12.46
CA LEU A 290 21.62 2.54 11.05
C LEU A 290 22.07 1.17 10.56
N ASN A 291 22.70 0.37 11.41
CA ASN A 291 23.08 -1.01 11.09
C ASN A 291 21.93 -2.05 11.18
N SER A 292 20.69 -1.67 11.55
CA SER A 292 19.54 -2.60 11.56
C SER A 292 19.38 -3.29 10.21
N HIS A 293 19.05 -4.59 10.21
CA HIS A 293 19.00 -5.38 8.97
C HIS A 293 17.75 -5.05 8.14
N ALA A 294 17.95 -4.62 6.88
CA ALA A 294 16.87 -4.33 5.95
C ALA A 294 16.41 -5.62 5.24
N ASN A 295 15.58 -6.42 5.91
CA ASN A 295 15.01 -7.67 5.37
C ASN A 295 14.44 -7.50 3.96
N ILE A 296 14.69 -8.45 3.06
CA ILE A 296 13.96 -8.54 1.79
C ILE A 296 12.52 -8.94 2.11
N LEU A 297 11.56 -8.15 1.65
CA LEU A 297 10.14 -8.41 1.87
C LEU A 297 9.65 -9.52 0.93
N LYS A 298 8.68 -10.32 1.38
CA LYS A 298 8.09 -11.41 0.60
C LYS A 298 6.66 -11.09 0.23
N GLU A 299 6.36 -11.16 -1.05
CA GLU A 299 4.99 -11.13 -1.58
C GLU A 299 4.23 -12.42 -1.19
N PHE A 300 2.91 -12.33 -1.05
CA PHE A 300 2.05 -13.47 -0.76
C PHE A 300 2.08 -14.54 -1.86
N SER A 301 1.69 -15.76 -1.50
CA SER A 301 1.55 -16.87 -2.44
C SER A 301 0.09 -17.26 -2.66
N ILE A 302 -0.30 -17.26 -3.93
CA ILE A 302 -1.50 -17.91 -4.44
C ILE A 302 -1.31 -19.43 -4.26
N THR A 303 -2.25 -20.10 -3.58
CA THR A 303 -2.26 -21.56 -3.43
C THR A 303 -2.60 -22.25 -4.74
N PHE A 304 -2.26 -23.53 -4.85
CA PHE A 304 -2.58 -24.33 -6.05
C PHE A 304 -4.08 -24.33 -6.41
N MET A 305 -4.98 -24.29 -5.42
CA MET A 305 -6.43 -24.27 -5.65
C MET A 305 -6.95 -22.88 -6.06
N GLU A 306 -6.43 -21.80 -5.47
CA GLU A 306 -6.71 -20.43 -5.94
C GLU A 306 -6.17 -20.23 -7.37
N ALA A 307 -4.98 -20.74 -7.68
CA ALA A 307 -4.39 -20.69 -9.01
C ALA A 307 -5.25 -21.42 -10.05
N ILE A 308 -5.77 -22.62 -9.74
CA ILE A 308 -6.71 -23.35 -10.61
C ILE A 308 -7.99 -22.52 -10.86
N LYS A 309 -8.59 -21.94 -9.80
CA LYS A 309 -9.78 -21.07 -9.96
C LYS A 309 -9.49 -19.88 -10.88
N MET A 310 -8.28 -19.31 -10.81
CA MET A 310 -7.91 -18.09 -11.53
C MET A 310 -7.32 -18.30 -12.94
N VAL A 311 -7.16 -19.53 -13.45
CA VAL A 311 -6.56 -19.77 -14.80
C VAL A 311 -7.25 -18.95 -15.91
N GLY A 312 -8.58 -18.89 -15.91
CA GLY A 312 -9.35 -18.15 -16.91
C GLY A 312 -9.16 -16.62 -16.83
N LEU A 313 -9.09 -16.07 -15.62
CA LEU A 313 -8.73 -14.66 -15.38
C LEU A 313 -7.27 -14.40 -15.79
N GLY A 314 -6.33 -15.24 -15.33
CA GLY A 314 -4.90 -15.10 -15.60
C GLY A 314 -4.56 -15.10 -17.09
N PHE A 315 -5.18 -15.96 -17.90
CA PHE A 315 -4.99 -15.94 -19.35
C PHE A 315 -5.49 -14.63 -20.00
N ARG A 316 -6.67 -14.14 -19.60
CA ARG A 316 -7.25 -12.89 -20.14
C ARG A 316 -6.49 -11.65 -19.66
N LEU A 317 -6.05 -11.64 -18.40
CA LEU A 317 -5.20 -10.59 -17.83
C LEU A 317 -3.81 -10.57 -18.48
N TRP A 318 -3.20 -11.72 -18.75
CA TRP A 318 -1.94 -11.81 -19.49
C TRP A 318 -2.08 -11.29 -20.94
N SER A 319 -3.18 -11.62 -21.61
CA SER A 319 -3.49 -11.08 -22.93
C SER A 319 -3.66 -9.55 -22.89
N TYR A 320 -4.36 -9.03 -21.87
CA TYR A 320 -4.59 -7.59 -21.68
C TYR A 320 -3.29 -6.83 -21.34
N VAL A 321 -2.46 -7.37 -20.45
CA VAL A 321 -1.12 -6.82 -20.13
C VAL A 321 -0.25 -6.72 -21.39
N ARG A 322 -0.26 -7.75 -22.25
CA ARG A 322 0.47 -7.72 -23.53
C ARG A 322 -0.12 -6.75 -24.55
N GLU A 323 -1.44 -6.50 -24.51
CA GLU A 323 -2.11 -5.50 -25.33
C GLU A 323 -1.80 -4.07 -24.86
N GLU A 324 -1.78 -3.79 -23.56
CA GLU A 324 -1.33 -2.51 -23.02
C GLU A 324 0.14 -2.25 -23.37
N ALA A 325 1.01 -3.25 -23.18
CA ALA A 325 2.43 -3.17 -23.48
C ALA A 325 2.72 -2.93 -24.98
N SER A 326 1.93 -3.49 -25.91
CA SER A 326 2.11 -3.23 -27.36
C SER A 326 1.77 -1.79 -27.76
N HIS A 327 0.98 -1.08 -26.95
CA HIS A 327 0.72 0.35 -27.08
C HIS A 327 1.73 1.22 -26.29
N GLY A 328 2.78 0.64 -25.71
CA GLY A 328 3.74 1.36 -24.87
C GLY A 328 3.19 1.81 -23.51
N ARG A 329 2.15 1.12 -23.00
CA ARG A 329 1.47 1.45 -21.74
C ARG A 329 1.65 0.32 -20.72
N LYS A 330 1.64 0.66 -19.42
CA LYS A 330 1.45 -0.33 -18.34
C LYS A 330 -0.04 -0.59 -18.16
N ALA A 331 -0.43 -1.84 -17.92
CA ALA A 331 -1.77 -2.15 -17.43
C ALA A 331 -1.95 -1.59 -16.00
N PRO A 332 -3.19 -1.29 -15.55
CA PRO A 332 -3.44 -0.80 -14.19
C PRO A 332 -3.08 -1.84 -13.10
N ILE A 333 -3.16 -3.13 -13.43
CA ILE A 333 -2.75 -4.26 -12.59
C ILE A 333 -1.96 -5.23 -13.47
N ASP A 334 -0.73 -5.57 -13.06
CA ASP A 334 0.16 -6.50 -13.79
C ASP A 334 0.89 -7.46 -12.82
N PRO A 335 0.37 -8.68 -12.60
CA PRO A 335 1.00 -9.67 -11.74
C PRO A 335 2.10 -10.49 -12.43
N PHE A 336 2.44 -10.17 -13.69
CA PHE A 336 3.40 -10.94 -14.50
C PHE A 336 4.76 -10.23 -14.59
N ASN A 337 4.77 -8.92 -14.81
CA ASN A 337 5.99 -8.12 -14.93
C ASN A 337 6.43 -7.53 -13.58
N ARG A 338 6.95 -8.38 -12.69
CA ARG A 338 7.56 -7.95 -11.42
C ARG A 338 8.75 -7.01 -11.64
N GLU A 339 8.92 -6.04 -10.73
CA GLU A 339 10.10 -5.17 -10.73
C GLU A 339 11.40 -5.97 -10.54
N SER A 340 12.49 -5.49 -11.15
CA SER A 340 13.82 -6.11 -11.07
C SER A 340 14.44 -6.03 -9.66
N THR A 341 14.09 -4.98 -8.90
CA THR A 341 14.56 -4.75 -7.53
C THR A 341 13.54 -5.31 -6.54
N LYS A 342 13.93 -6.30 -5.74
CA LYS A 342 13.06 -6.81 -4.67
C LYS A 342 12.88 -5.75 -3.57
N PRO A 343 11.65 -5.52 -3.07
CA PRO A 343 11.43 -4.58 -1.98
C PRO A 343 12.12 -5.05 -0.69
N SER A 344 12.56 -4.08 0.12
CA SER A 344 13.29 -4.35 1.36
C SER A 344 12.86 -3.39 2.46
N ALA A 345 13.08 -3.77 3.71
CA ALA A 345 12.73 -3.01 4.92
C ALA A 345 13.61 -1.76 5.15
N SER A 346 14.07 -1.08 4.10
CA SER A 346 15.05 0.01 4.11
C SER A 346 14.46 1.43 4.08
N GLN A 347 13.14 1.56 3.88
CA GLN A 347 12.48 2.85 3.65
C GLN A 347 12.52 3.80 4.85
N GLY A 348 12.14 5.05 4.59
CA GLY A 348 12.10 6.16 5.55
C GLY A 348 11.25 7.32 5.00
N VAL A 349 11.18 8.42 5.76
CA VAL A 349 10.34 9.60 5.46
C VAL A 349 10.63 10.16 4.05
N PRO A 350 9.61 10.35 3.19
CA PRO A 350 9.78 10.90 1.86
C PRO A 350 10.01 12.42 1.85
N LEU A 351 10.59 12.86 0.74
CA LEU A 351 10.98 14.23 0.47
C LEU A 351 9.96 14.91 -0.46
N GLY A 352 9.67 16.18 -0.20
CA GLY A 352 8.79 17.03 -1.00
C GLY A 352 7.37 17.17 -0.46
N GLY A 353 6.63 18.15 -1.01
CA GLY A 353 5.21 18.36 -0.75
C GLY A 353 4.31 17.45 -1.59
N MET A 354 3.03 17.41 -1.19
CA MET A 354 1.97 16.65 -1.87
C MET A 354 1.87 17.04 -3.34
N GLY A 355 1.70 16.06 -4.23
CA GLY A 355 1.46 16.31 -5.65
C GLY A 355 2.62 16.93 -6.42
N SER A 356 3.80 17.05 -5.80
CA SER A 356 5.01 17.63 -6.37
C SER A 356 5.95 16.59 -7.02
N GLY A 357 5.62 15.30 -6.87
CA GLY A 357 6.53 14.17 -7.05
C GLY A 357 7.41 13.97 -5.82
N SER A 358 7.86 12.75 -5.55
CA SER A 358 8.59 12.44 -4.30
C SER A 358 9.86 11.63 -4.50
N ILE A 359 10.71 11.63 -3.48
CA ILE A 359 11.91 10.80 -3.36
C ILE A 359 11.94 10.26 -1.92
N SER A 360 11.97 8.95 -1.70
CA SER A 360 12.11 8.40 -0.34
C SER A 360 13.56 8.50 0.14
N ARG A 361 13.77 8.94 1.38
CA ARG A 361 15.06 8.79 2.04
C ARG A 361 15.00 7.65 3.05
N GLY A 362 15.66 6.53 2.74
CA GLY A 362 15.69 5.34 3.59
C GLY A 362 16.30 5.59 4.96
N PHE A 363 15.99 4.75 5.95
CA PHE A 363 16.44 4.97 7.34
C PHE A 363 17.97 4.90 7.49
N ARG A 364 18.66 4.21 6.57
CA ARG A 364 20.13 4.19 6.53
C ARG A 364 20.68 5.54 6.08
N GLY A 365 19.94 6.21 5.20
CA GLY A 365 20.15 7.58 4.72
C GLY A 365 19.99 7.74 3.20
N GLU A 366 19.56 6.71 2.47
CA GLU A 366 19.70 6.61 1.02
C GLU A 366 18.54 7.21 0.20
N PHE A 367 18.85 7.80 -0.95
CA PHE A 367 17.84 8.34 -1.88
C PHE A 367 17.37 7.26 -2.86
N ARG A 368 16.16 6.75 -2.63
CA ARG A 368 15.53 5.65 -3.37
C ARG A 368 14.06 5.94 -3.66
N GLN A 369 13.39 5.07 -4.42
CA GLN A 369 11.93 5.14 -4.64
C GLN A 369 11.48 6.49 -5.19
N TRP A 370 11.91 6.75 -6.42
CA TRP A 370 11.66 8.00 -7.11
C TRP A 370 10.29 7.97 -7.79
N GLN A 371 9.49 9.03 -7.56
CA GLN A 371 8.12 9.19 -8.10
C GLN A 371 7.92 10.60 -8.67
N ILE A 372 8.92 11.13 -9.37
CA ILE A 372 8.84 12.45 -10.00
C ILE A 372 8.00 12.40 -11.29
N ILE A 373 7.91 11.23 -11.93
CA ILE A 373 7.09 10.96 -13.11
C ILE A 373 5.75 10.31 -12.67
N PRO A 374 4.58 10.85 -13.07
CA PRO A 374 3.27 10.29 -12.71
C PRO A 374 3.12 8.81 -13.11
N GLY A 375 2.63 7.97 -12.19
CA GLY A 375 2.41 6.54 -12.44
C GLY A 375 3.70 5.71 -12.59
N LEU A 376 4.86 6.27 -12.29
CA LEU A 376 6.14 5.55 -12.23
C LEU A 376 6.71 5.62 -10.82
N CYS A 377 7.11 4.47 -10.30
CA CYS A 377 7.90 4.32 -9.09
C CYS A 377 9.20 3.62 -9.48
N GLU A 378 10.36 4.17 -9.12
CA GLU A 378 11.66 3.55 -9.36
C GLU A 378 12.30 3.19 -8.01
N GLY A 379 12.07 1.96 -7.54
CA GLY A 379 12.53 1.47 -6.22
C GLY A 379 14.05 1.36 -6.06
N SER A 380 14.80 1.39 -7.17
CA SER A 380 16.25 1.41 -7.21
C SER A 380 16.83 2.68 -6.56
N PRO A 381 17.86 2.57 -5.70
CA PRO A 381 18.57 3.73 -5.18
C PRO A 381 19.47 4.40 -6.25
N VAL A 382 19.70 5.71 -6.13
CA VAL A 382 20.64 6.45 -7.02
C VAL A 382 21.95 6.68 -6.29
N MET A 383 23.05 6.13 -6.83
CA MET A 383 24.21 5.84 -5.96
C MET A 383 25.08 7.04 -5.53
N ALA A 384 24.86 8.25 -6.04
CA ALA A 384 25.78 9.39 -5.91
C ALA A 384 25.26 10.62 -5.12
N ASN A 385 24.21 10.52 -4.29
CA ASN A 385 23.51 11.68 -3.70
C ASN A 385 23.75 11.91 -2.16
N GLN A 386 24.85 12.53 -1.66
CA GLN A 386 25.50 12.13 -0.36
C GLN A 386 26.08 13.23 0.64
N PHE A 387 26.00 13.07 2.02
CA PHE A 387 26.69 13.77 3.23
C PHE A 387 27.30 12.92 4.49
N SER A 388 28.51 13.08 5.12
CA SER A 388 29.22 12.02 6.01
C SER A 388 29.90 12.22 7.43
N VAL A 389 30.74 11.25 7.99
CA VAL A 389 31.95 11.26 8.94
C VAL A 389 32.78 9.91 9.01
N LYS A 390 34.09 9.90 9.41
CA LYS A 390 35.09 8.75 9.45
C LYS A 390 35.78 8.44 10.79
N ALA A 391 36.35 7.22 10.90
CA ALA A 391 37.48 6.86 11.78
C ALA A 391 38.71 6.26 11.02
N LEU A 392 39.87 6.20 11.67
CA LEU A 392 40.98 5.29 11.33
C LEU A 392 41.45 4.60 12.61
N SER A 393 41.31 3.27 12.66
CA SER A 393 41.89 2.40 13.70
C SER A 393 42.08 1.00 13.12
N TYR A 394 43.06 0.25 13.63
CA TYR A 394 43.54 -1.01 13.04
C TYR A 394 43.27 -2.19 13.98
N SER A 395 42.36 -3.08 13.60
CA SER A 395 42.26 -4.44 14.17
C SER A 395 41.50 -5.36 13.20
N MET A 396 41.95 -6.61 13.08
CA MET A 396 41.59 -7.53 11.98
C MET A 396 40.97 -8.82 12.53
N PHE A 397 39.78 -9.19 12.07
CA PHE A 397 39.20 -10.53 12.24
C PHE A 397 38.38 -10.94 11.01
N TYR A 398 38.46 -12.22 10.65
CA TYR A 398 37.72 -12.84 9.55
C TYR A 398 36.44 -13.51 10.05
N CYS A 399 35.36 -13.43 9.28
CA CYS A 399 34.36 -14.49 9.18
C CYS A 399 33.65 -14.41 7.82
N SER A 400 33.29 -15.55 7.23
CA SER A 400 32.89 -15.62 5.81
C SER A 400 31.65 -16.49 5.60
N TYR A 401 30.53 -15.88 5.18
CA TYR A 401 29.45 -16.53 4.42
C TYR A 401 28.67 -15.44 3.65
N ILE A 402 28.36 -15.68 2.36
CA ILE A 402 27.72 -14.70 1.47
C ILE A 402 26.62 -15.38 0.64
N LEU A 403 25.41 -14.80 0.66
CA LEU A 403 24.35 -14.87 -0.35
C LEU A 403 23.52 -13.56 -0.24
N PRO A 404 22.73 -13.16 -1.25
CA PRO A 404 22.70 -11.76 -1.70
C PRO A 404 21.94 -10.78 -0.78
N ALA A 405 22.47 -9.56 -0.68
CA ALA A 405 21.87 -8.42 -0.01
C ALA A 405 21.82 -7.22 -0.99
N ALA A 406 20.69 -6.51 -1.03
CA ALA A 406 20.48 -5.42 -2.00
C ALA A 406 21.40 -4.20 -1.75
N GLU A 407 21.59 -3.37 -2.78
CA GLU A 407 22.53 -2.24 -2.77
C GLU A 407 22.00 -1.00 -2.01
N PHE A 408 22.91 -0.20 -1.41
CA PHE A 408 22.58 0.97 -0.56
C PHE A 408 23.52 2.17 -0.81
N PRO A 409 23.01 3.36 -1.20
CA PRO A 409 23.85 4.55 -1.41
C PRO A 409 23.64 5.72 -0.46
N LEU A 410 24.74 6.12 0.15
CA LEU A 410 24.76 6.83 1.40
C LEU A 410 25.97 7.81 1.42
N ALA A 411 26.16 8.59 2.48
CA ALA A 411 26.33 10.04 2.40
C ALA A 411 27.85 10.59 2.62
N MET A 412 28.47 11.73 2.10
CA MET A 412 29.92 12.28 2.13
C MET A 412 30.38 13.57 2.99
N ILE A 413 31.55 13.64 3.70
CA ILE A 413 32.08 14.74 4.62
C ILE A 413 33.60 14.68 4.82
N PHE A 414 34.19 15.72 5.45
CA PHE A 414 35.58 15.75 5.95
C PHE A 414 35.73 16.46 7.34
N ILE A 415 36.72 16.10 8.18
CA ILE A 415 37.10 16.78 9.45
C ILE A 415 38.63 16.78 9.65
N SER A 416 39.19 17.86 10.22
CA SER A 416 40.54 17.90 10.80
C SER A 416 40.59 18.66 12.12
N ARG A 417 41.41 18.22 13.09
CA ARG A 417 41.62 18.90 14.39
C ARG A 417 42.99 19.57 14.50
N ASP A 418 43.06 20.70 15.19
CA ASP A 418 44.27 21.54 15.24
C ASP A 418 45.40 20.98 16.13
N GLY A 419 45.12 20.01 17.01
CA GLY A 419 46.10 19.49 17.97
C GLY A 419 46.89 18.26 17.51
N GLY A 420 46.62 17.70 16.31
CA GLY A 420 47.39 16.58 15.79
C GLY A 420 46.90 16.01 14.46
N ASN A 421 47.58 14.98 13.94
CA ASN A 421 47.32 14.36 12.63
C ASN A 421 45.99 13.57 12.52
N ARG A 422 44.99 13.86 13.35
CA ARG A 422 43.66 13.21 13.35
C ARG A 422 42.79 13.83 12.24
N ARG A 423 42.63 13.09 11.12
CA ARG A 423 41.80 13.49 9.96
C ARG A 423 40.72 12.45 9.62
N PHE A 424 39.52 12.93 9.34
CA PHE A 424 38.32 12.12 9.10
C PHE A 424 37.64 12.52 7.76
N ALA A 425 37.07 11.54 7.04
CA ALA A 425 36.56 11.55 5.65
C ALA A 425 35.95 10.17 5.25
N SER A 426 34.67 9.86 5.50
CA SER A 426 34.10 8.51 5.19
C SER A 426 32.59 8.49 5.24
N VAL A 427 31.95 7.75 4.34
CA VAL A 427 30.55 7.85 3.99
C VAL A 427 29.61 7.54 5.20
N LEU A 428 28.58 8.36 5.54
CA LEU A 428 27.57 8.11 6.61
C LEU A 428 26.60 7.08 6.07
N ALA A 429 27.11 5.86 6.08
CA ALA A 429 26.67 4.75 5.28
C ALA A 429 26.92 3.44 6.01
N PRO A 430 25.89 2.83 6.62
CA PRO A 430 25.99 1.43 7.04
C PRO A 430 26.01 0.52 5.80
N GLY A 431 27.21 0.10 5.38
CA GLY A 431 27.42 -0.81 4.26
C GLY A 431 28.30 -0.23 3.14
N GLN A 432 28.53 -1.02 2.10
CA GLN A 432 29.39 -0.70 0.95
C GLN A 432 28.69 -1.14 -0.37
N PRO A 433 28.95 -0.48 -1.51
CA PRO A 433 28.44 -0.92 -2.82
C PRO A 433 28.99 -2.29 -3.25
N GLU A 434 28.25 -3.04 -4.07
CA GLU A 434 28.79 -4.24 -4.71
C GLU A 434 29.90 -3.89 -5.72
N GLY A 435 30.79 -4.86 -6.00
CA GLY A 435 31.84 -4.73 -7.04
C GLY A 435 33.22 -4.26 -6.57
N LEU A 436 33.43 -4.07 -5.26
CA LEU A 436 34.73 -3.72 -4.66
C LEU A 436 35.89 -4.62 -5.12
N GLY A 437 37.06 -4.00 -5.36
CA GLY A 437 38.31 -4.70 -5.63
C GLY A 437 38.74 -4.81 -7.09
N LYS A 438 37.95 -4.31 -8.05
CA LYS A 438 38.39 -4.19 -9.45
C LYS A 438 39.56 -3.19 -9.56
N SER A 439 40.71 -3.66 -10.06
CA SER A 439 41.87 -2.81 -10.33
C SER A 439 41.56 -1.81 -11.44
N GLY A 440 41.66 -0.51 -11.15
CA GLY A 440 41.28 0.55 -12.11
C GLY A 440 39.86 1.09 -11.93
N ASP A 441 39.27 1.01 -10.73
CA ASP A 441 38.04 1.74 -10.43
C ASP A 441 38.32 3.23 -10.06
N HIS A 442 37.51 4.11 -10.64
CA HIS A 442 37.55 5.58 -10.53
C HIS A 442 36.20 6.17 -10.06
N GLY A 443 35.19 5.32 -9.88
CA GLY A 443 33.85 5.68 -9.43
C GLY A 443 33.69 5.69 -7.90
N ILE A 444 32.45 5.50 -7.45
CA ILE A 444 32.02 5.66 -6.04
C ILE A 444 32.65 4.67 -5.05
N SER A 445 33.21 3.54 -5.52
CA SER A 445 33.89 2.57 -4.66
C SER A 445 35.18 3.12 -4.05
N SER A 446 35.74 4.18 -4.63
CA SER A 446 36.89 4.93 -4.12
C SER A 446 36.59 5.76 -2.87
N TRP A 447 35.30 5.99 -2.56
CA TRP A 447 34.88 6.71 -1.37
C TRP A 447 35.04 5.83 -0.12
N GLY A 448 35.24 6.44 1.04
CA GLY A 448 35.50 5.68 2.27
C GLY A 448 34.21 5.12 2.88
N TRP A 449 33.68 4.00 2.42
CA TRP A 449 32.44 3.42 2.98
C TRP A 449 32.66 2.74 4.34
N ASN A 450 32.82 3.54 5.42
CA ASN A 450 33.34 3.07 6.72
C ASN A 450 32.48 3.42 7.96
N LEU A 451 31.23 3.93 7.83
CA LEU A 451 30.36 4.11 8.99
C LEU A 451 29.85 2.75 9.48
N SER A 452 30.03 2.45 10.76
CA SER A 452 29.53 1.19 11.35
C SER A 452 27.99 1.17 11.46
N GLY A 453 27.37 2.32 11.78
CA GLY A 453 25.93 2.44 12.00
C GLY A 453 25.45 1.91 13.35
N GLN A 454 26.35 1.41 14.21
CA GLN A 454 26.05 0.84 15.52
C GLN A 454 25.70 1.91 16.55
N HIS A 455 26.47 3.00 16.61
CA HIS A 455 26.21 4.14 17.50
C HIS A 455 25.34 5.22 16.84
N SER A 456 25.05 5.07 15.55
CA SER A 456 24.15 5.94 14.80
C SER A 456 22.70 5.44 14.82
N SER A 457 21.74 6.36 14.76
CA SER A 457 20.30 6.04 14.76
C SER A 457 19.50 7.00 13.88
N TYR A 458 18.40 6.49 13.32
CA TYR A 458 17.42 7.22 12.53
C TYR A 458 16.13 7.33 13.33
N HIS A 459 15.51 8.51 13.28
CA HIS A 459 14.25 8.81 13.95
C HIS A 459 13.27 9.44 12.97
N ALA A 460 11.99 9.07 13.02
CA ALA A 460 10.98 9.58 12.11
C ALA A 460 9.69 10.02 12.79
N LEU A 461 9.22 11.20 12.39
CA LEU A 461 7.92 11.76 12.75
C LEU A 461 7.46 12.65 11.59
N PHE A 462 6.95 12.01 10.53
CA PHE A 462 6.56 12.64 9.26
C PHE A 462 5.81 13.96 9.48
N PRO A 463 6.17 15.04 8.76
CA PRO A 463 7.08 15.09 7.60
C PRO A 463 8.57 15.28 7.94
N ARG A 464 8.97 15.07 9.20
CA ARG A 464 10.35 15.26 9.67
C ARG A 464 11.04 13.94 9.99
N ALA A 465 12.37 13.92 9.83
CA ALA A 465 13.24 12.86 10.29
C ALA A 465 14.53 13.42 10.88
N TRP A 466 15.21 12.65 11.73
CA TRP A 466 16.50 12.99 12.33
C TRP A 466 17.44 11.80 12.17
N THR A 467 18.65 12.02 11.67
CA THR A 467 19.72 11.01 11.76
C THR A 467 20.79 11.49 12.73
N ILE A 468 20.98 10.73 13.81
CA ILE A 468 21.90 11.03 14.91
C ILE A 468 23.12 10.13 14.79
N TYR A 469 24.31 10.73 14.87
CA TYR A 469 25.59 10.04 14.80
C TYR A 469 26.35 10.31 16.12
N ASP A 470 26.26 9.36 17.07
CA ASP A 470 26.66 9.56 18.46
C ASP A 470 28.15 9.24 18.69
N GLY A 471 29.05 10.14 18.28
CA GLY A 471 30.50 9.87 18.27
C GLY A 471 30.93 8.93 17.15
N GLU A 472 30.00 8.59 16.26
CA GLU A 472 30.31 7.87 15.04
C GLU A 472 30.67 8.87 13.94
N PRO A 473 31.89 8.81 13.37
CA PRO A 473 33.10 8.14 13.85
C PRO A 473 34.31 9.06 14.12
N ASP A 474 34.09 10.37 14.31
CA ASP A 474 34.93 11.11 15.28
C ASP A 474 34.29 10.96 16.67
N PRO A 475 34.88 10.21 17.63
CA PRO A 475 34.32 10.02 18.96
C PRO A 475 34.09 11.32 19.74
N GLU A 476 34.85 12.36 19.41
CA GLU A 476 34.80 13.69 20.02
C GLU A 476 33.78 14.64 19.34
N LEU A 477 33.06 14.21 18.29
CA LEU A 477 32.02 14.99 17.61
C LEU A 477 30.65 14.29 17.70
N LYS A 478 29.59 15.05 17.98
CA LYS A 478 28.19 14.60 17.86
C LYS A 478 27.53 15.33 16.71
N ILE A 479 26.76 14.60 15.89
CA ILE A 479 26.03 15.16 14.74
C ILE A 479 24.56 14.77 14.80
N SER A 480 23.69 15.74 14.51
CA SER A 480 22.29 15.51 14.15
C SER A 480 22.02 16.09 12.76
N CYS A 481 21.45 15.28 11.87
CA CYS A 481 20.91 15.70 10.58
C CYS A 481 19.38 15.73 10.68
N ARG A 482 18.78 16.91 10.77
CA ARG A 482 17.32 17.09 10.60
C ARG A 482 16.99 17.09 9.11
N GLN A 483 15.95 16.37 8.73
CA GLN A 483 15.30 16.39 7.42
C GLN A 483 13.90 17.00 7.58
N ILE A 484 13.60 18.03 6.78
CA ILE A 484 12.31 18.72 6.80
C ILE A 484 11.74 18.77 5.38
N SER A 485 10.57 18.16 5.18
CA SER A 485 9.71 18.35 4.00
C SER A 485 8.56 19.30 4.34
N PRO A 486 8.11 20.18 3.42
CA PRO A 486 6.97 21.05 3.67
C PRO A 486 5.67 20.27 3.52
N PHE A 487 5.09 19.86 4.65
CA PHE A 487 3.73 19.32 4.76
C PHE A 487 3.10 19.92 6.02
N ILE A 488 2.17 20.83 5.79
CA ILE A 488 1.54 21.68 6.81
C ILE A 488 0.03 21.70 6.51
N PRO A 489 -0.81 21.12 7.39
CA PRO A 489 -2.27 21.11 7.24
C PRO A 489 -2.84 22.49 6.95
N HIS A 490 -3.83 22.54 6.07
CA HIS A 490 -4.48 23.73 5.53
C HIS A 490 -3.57 24.76 4.79
N ASN A 491 -2.24 24.59 4.77
CA ASN A 491 -1.34 25.43 3.97
C ASN A 491 -1.20 24.85 2.55
N TYR A 492 -2.18 25.16 1.70
CA TYR A 492 -2.25 24.66 0.31
C TYR A 492 -1.18 25.25 -0.64
N LYS A 493 -0.29 26.13 -0.15
CA LYS A 493 0.87 26.62 -0.91
C LYS A 493 2.09 25.78 -0.58
N ASP A 494 2.58 25.86 0.66
CA ASP A 494 3.89 25.31 1.02
C ASP A 494 3.84 23.77 0.97
N SER A 495 2.68 23.16 1.29
CA SER A 495 2.44 21.71 1.16
C SER A 495 2.41 21.18 -0.29
N SER A 496 2.58 22.04 -1.31
CA SER A 496 2.69 21.63 -2.72
C SER A 496 4.12 21.67 -3.27
N LEU A 497 5.12 22.08 -2.47
CA LEU A 497 6.44 22.46 -2.98
C LEU A 497 7.40 21.26 -3.15
N PRO A 498 8.01 21.08 -4.34
CA PRO A 498 9.01 20.03 -4.58
C PRO A 498 10.38 20.41 -4.00
N SER A 499 10.52 20.36 -2.67
CA SER A 499 11.77 20.63 -1.97
C SER A 499 11.84 19.96 -0.60
N ALA A 500 13.06 19.76 -0.10
CA ALA A 500 13.35 19.38 1.29
C ALA A 500 14.65 20.03 1.78
N VAL A 501 14.75 20.20 3.10
CA VAL A 501 15.89 20.86 3.78
C VAL A 501 16.57 19.88 4.74
N PHE A 502 17.91 19.92 4.77
CA PHE A 502 18.76 19.11 5.63
C PHE A 502 19.60 20.00 6.55
N VAL A 503 19.27 20.04 7.84
CA VAL A 503 19.92 20.91 8.84
C VAL A 503 20.83 20.09 9.73
N TYR A 504 22.14 20.24 9.53
CA TYR A 504 23.18 19.57 10.29
C TYR A 504 23.54 20.41 11.52
N THR A 505 23.39 19.84 12.71
CA THR A 505 23.87 20.41 13.97
C THR A 505 25.08 19.63 14.44
N LEU A 506 26.19 20.33 14.61
CA LEU A 506 27.52 19.80 14.95
C LEU A 506 27.88 20.24 16.36
N VAL A 507 28.27 19.31 17.24
CA VAL A 507 28.70 19.60 18.61
C VAL A 507 30.05 18.95 18.89
N ASN A 508 31.08 19.75 19.08
CA ASN A 508 32.44 19.29 19.37
C ASN A 508 32.61 19.11 20.88
N ASN A 509 32.61 17.87 21.37
CA ASN A 509 32.87 17.56 22.78
C ASN A 509 34.37 17.34 23.06
N GLY A 510 35.22 17.48 22.04
CA GLY A 510 36.67 17.37 22.13
C GLY A 510 37.35 18.61 22.71
N LYS A 511 38.62 18.43 23.12
CA LYS A 511 39.46 19.51 23.65
C LYS A 511 40.14 20.35 22.56
N GLU A 512 40.18 19.83 21.34
CA GLU A 512 40.78 20.47 20.16
C GLU A 512 39.68 21.07 19.28
N ARG A 513 39.96 22.22 18.66
CA ARG A 513 39.12 22.81 17.61
C ARG A 513 39.04 21.88 16.41
N ALA A 514 37.88 21.79 15.76
CA ALA A 514 37.64 20.92 14.61
C ALA A 514 37.15 21.71 13.39
N LYS A 515 37.89 21.68 12.26
CA LYS A 515 37.36 22.04 10.95
C LYS A 515 36.44 20.91 10.50
N VAL A 516 35.19 21.20 10.15
CA VAL A 516 34.19 20.22 9.68
C VAL A 516 33.63 20.69 8.33
N SER A 517 33.61 19.81 7.34
CA SER A 517 33.31 20.13 5.94
C SER A 517 32.29 19.19 5.34
N LEU A 518 31.01 19.54 5.48
CA LEU A 518 29.90 18.83 4.86
C LEU A 518 29.98 18.93 3.34
N LEU A 519 29.65 17.83 2.66
CA LEU A 519 29.54 17.75 1.21
C LEU A 519 28.13 17.21 0.93
N PHE A 520 27.41 17.79 -0.03
CA PHE A 520 26.18 17.24 -0.58
C PHE A 520 26.41 17.01 -2.07
N THR A 521 26.38 15.77 -2.52
CA THR A 521 26.40 15.45 -3.96
C THR A 521 25.02 15.10 -4.49
N TRP A 522 24.87 15.15 -5.81
CA TRP A 522 23.67 14.74 -6.53
C TRP A 522 24.03 14.29 -7.94
N ALA A 523 23.61 13.10 -8.37
CA ALA A 523 23.62 12.73 -9.79
C ALA A 523 22.58 13.55 -10.56
N ASN A 524 22.87 13.92 -11.81
CA ASN A 524 21.86 14.45 -12.71
C ASN A 524 20.95 13.29 -13.16
N SER A 525 19.89 13.05 -12.38
CA SER A 525 19.06 11.86 -12.42
C SER A 525 17.68 12.17 -11.84
N ALA A 526 16.63 11.70 -12.51
CA ALA A 526 15.26 11.70 -12.00
C ALA A 526 14.90 10.39 -11.25
N GLY A 527 15.86 9.47 -11.13
CA GLY A 527 15.65 8.10 -10.67
C GLY A 527 16.20 7.07 -11.68
N GLY A 528 16.17 5.79 -11.27
CA GLY A 528 16.37 4.63 -12.14
C GLY A 528 17.56 4.75 -13.10
N VAL A 529 17.31 4.52 -14.40
CA VAL A 529 18.33 4.61 -15.47
C VAL A 529 18.37 5.97 -16.18
N SER A 530 17.62 6.97 -15.71
CA SER A 530 17.51 8.28 -16.40
C SER A 530 18.86 8.98 -16.58
N HIS A 531 19.78 8.79 -15.64
CA HIS A 531 21.16 9.28 -15.69
C HIS A 531 22.00 8.75 -16.88
N LEU A 532 21.55 7.68 -17.56
CA LEU A 532 22.24 7.09 -18.71
C LEU A 532 21.75 7.62 -20.08
N SER A 533 20.73 8.50 -20.12
CA SER A 533 20.15 8.97 -21.39
C SER A 533 21.10 9.78 -22.26
N GLY A 534 22.11 10.41 -21.67
CA GLY A 534 22.87 11.49 -22.30
C GLY A 534 22.15 12.85 -22.20
N GLU A 535 22.82 13.88 -22.73
CA GLU A 535 22.42 15.29 -22.80
C GLU A 535 22.26 16.01 -21.44
N HIS A 536 22.66 15.39 -20.33
CA HIS A 536 22.62 16.00 -18.99
C HIS A 536 23.67 17.11 -18.84
N VAL A 537 23.27 18.26 -18.27
CA VAL A 537 24.12 19.44 -18.05
C VAL A 537 23.96 19.96 -16.61
N ASN A 538 25.08 20.35 -16.00
CA ASN A 538 25.12 20.97 -14.66
C ASN A 538 25.66 22.42 -14.76
N GLU A 539 25.08 23.39 -14.02
CA GLU A 539 25.59 24.77 -13.93
C GLU A 539 25.70 25.27 -12.48
N PRO A 540 26.72 26.06 -12.10
CA PRO A 540 26.67 26.90 -10.91
C PRO A 540 25.73 28.09 -11.16
N PHE A 541 24.91 28.47 -10.17
CA PHE A 541 23.84 29.45 -10.40
C PHE A 541 23.92 30.73 -9.55
N MET A 542 24.48 31.80 -10.12
CA MET A 542 23.96 33.16 -9.89
C MET A 542 23.08 33.59 -11.09
N THR A 543 22.23 34.61 -10.95
CA THR A 543 21.01 34.77 -11.79
C THR A 543 21.25 35.31 -13.21
N ALA A 544 21.12 34.47 -14.24
CA ALA A 544 20.90 34.82 -15.66
C ALA A 544 20.06 33.72 -16.36
N LYS A 545 19.55 33.94 -17.59
CA LYS A 545 18.29 33.34 -18.13
C LYS A 545 18.30 31.93 -18.77
N ASP A 546 17.10 31.32 -18.75
CA ASP A 546 16.53 30.14 -19.47
C ASP A 546 17.33 28.79 -19.35
N ASN A 547 16.95 27.58 -19.82
CA ASN A 547 15.80 27.03 -20.62
C ASN A 547 15.49 25.53 -20.19
N PRO A 548 14.33 24.85 -20.50
CA PRO A 548 13.82 23.73 -19.65
C PRO A 548 14.01 22.25 -20.11
N PRO A 549 14.58 21.42 -19.22
CA PRO A 549 14.11 20.06 -18.90
C PRO A 549 13.70 19.95 -17.40
N ILE A 550 13.54 18.73 -16.84
CA ILE A 550 13.44 18.56 -15.38
C ILE A 550 14.74 19.07 -14.75
N THR A 551 14.63 20.01 -13.81
CA THR A 551 15.79 20.73 -13.26
C THR A 551 15.91 20.46 -11.76
N PHE A 552 17.06 19.99 -11.29
CA PHE A 552 17.38 19.88 -9.86
C PHE A 552 18.24 21.06 -9.40
N ALA A 553 18.09 21.45 -8.13
CA ALA A 553 18.98 22.40 -7.47
C ALA A 553 19.32 21.90 -6.07
N ILE A 554 20.61 21.66 -5.81
CA ILE A 554 21.16 21.49 -4.46
C ILE A 554 21.86 22.78 -4.02
N ALA A 555 21.74 23.16 -2.75
CA ALA A 555 22.35 24.37 -2.22
C ALA A 555 22.71 24.22 -0.74
N ALA A 556 23.56 25.13 -0.25
CA ALA A 556 23.92 25.28 1.16
C ALA A 556 23.85 26.76 1.57
N CYS A 557 23.59 27.03 2.85
CA CYS A 557 23.57 28.39 3.40
C CYS A 557 24.98 28.82 3.83
N GLU A 558 25.58 29.77 3.10
CA GLU A 558 26.82 30.43 3.54
C GLU A 558 26.53 31.42 4.67
N THR A 559 27.38 31.43 5.70
CA THR A 559 27.26 32.33 6.86
C THR A 559 28.64 32.80 7.32
N GLN A 560 28.71 33.74 8.28
CA GLN A 560 29.98 34.22 8.85
C GLN A 560 30.91 33.09 9.35
N ASN A 561 30.35 31.94 9.76
CA ASN A 561 31.10 30.78 10.27
C ASN A 561 31.10 29.58 9.31
N VAL A 562 30.43 29.66 8.16
CA VAL A 562 30.22 28.54 7.22
C VAL A 562 30.56 29.02 5.81
N ASN A 563 31.74 28.63 5.30
CA ASN A 563 32.22 28.92 3.95
C ASN A 563 31.72 27.85 2.97
N VAL A 564 31.10 28.26 1.85
CA VAL A 564 30.56 27.33 0.84
C VAL A 564 31.47 27.29 -0.40
N THR A 565 31.64 26.09 -0.97
CA THR A 565 32.41 25.84 -2.22
C THR A 565 31.70 24.75 -3.03
N VAL A 566 31.88 24.72 -4.35
CA VAL A 566 31.15 23.78 -5.24
C VAL A 566 32.08 23.03 -6.19
N LEU A 567 31.67 21.84 -6.62
CA LEU A 567 32.20 21.16 -7.80
C LEU A 567 31.03 20.97 -8.79
N PRO A 568 30.99 21.69 -9.92
CA PRO A 568 29.78 21.74 -10.76
C PRO A 568 29.53 20.42 -11.49
N CYS A 569 30.59 19.71 -11.86
CA CYS A 569 30.54 18.47 -12.62
C CYS A 569 31.66 17.52 -12.18
N PHE A 570 31.31 16.27 -11.89
CA PHE A 570 32.22 15.14 -11.78
C PHE A 570 31.57 13.86 -12.36
N GLY A 571 32.39 12.97 -12.90
CA GLY A 571 31.98 11.73 -13.55
C GLY A 571 32.17 10.49 -12.67
N LEU A 572 31.39 9.44 -12.93
CA LEU A 572 31.51 8.15 -12.22
C LEU A 572 32.44 7.13 -12.91
N ALA A 573 33.01 7.48 -14.06
CA ALA A 573 33.97 6.67 -14.84
C ALA A 573 35.12 7.56 -15.34
N GLU A 574 36.15 6.98 -15.96
CA GLU A 574 37.17 7.76 -16.67
C GLU A 574 36.55 8.46 -17.90
N GLY A 575 36.82 9.75 -18.04
CA GLY A 575 36.23 10.61 -19.08
C GLY A 575 36.83 12.02 -19.06
N ASN A 576 36.20 12.97 -19.76
CA ASN A 576 36.71 14.34 -19.94
C ASN A 576 36.43 15.28 -18.74
N CYS A 577 36.11 14.75 -17.56
CA CYS A 577 35.79 15.53 -16.37
C CYS A 577 36.49 14.95 -15.11
N VAL A 578 36.44 15.70 -14.01
CA VAL A 578 36.96 15.27 -12.69
C VAL A 578 36.27 13.97 -12.27
N THR A 579 37.00 12.93 -11.88
CA THR A 579 36.36 11.67 -11.47
C THR A 579 35.85 11.73 -10.02
N ALA A 580 34.92 10.86 -9.67
CA ALA A 580 34.44 10.69 -8.29
C ALA A 580 35.57 10.42 -7.29
N LYS A 581 36.65 9.76 -7.73
CA LYS A 581 37.91 9.50 -7.00
C LYS A 581 38.77 10.75 -6.82
N ASP A 582 38.86 11.61 -7.83
CA ASP A 582 39.61 12.88 -7.75
C ASP A 582 38.91 13.87 -6.82
N MET A 583 37.57 13.99 -6.94
CA MET A 583 36.74 14.77 -6.02
C MET A 583 36.95 14.32 -4.58
N TRP A 584 36.88 13.01 -4.32
CA TRP A 584 37.07 12.44 -2.98
C TRP A 584 38.48 12.70 -2.43
N SER A 585 39.50 12.63 -3.29
CA SER A 585 40.89 12.92 -2.94
C SER A 585 41.10 14.40 -2.59
N LYS A 586 40.64 15.32 -3.45
CA LYS A 586 40.66 16.78 -3.24
C LYS A 586 40.00 17.16 -1.91
N MET A 587 38.81 16.63 -1.66
CA MET A 587 38.09 16.89 -0.42
C MET A 587 38.74 16.25 0.82
N THR A 588 39.35 15.07 0.69
CA THR A 588 40.12 14.43 1.79
C THR A 588 41.38 15.23 2.15
N GLN A 589 41.97 15.95 1.18
CA GLN A 589 43.16 16.75 1.38
C GLN A 589 42.85 18.15 1.96
N ASP A 590 41.92 18.88 1.33
CA ASP A 590 41.68 20.32 1.56
C ASP A 590 40.40 20.60 2.37
N GLY A 591 39.43 19.67 2.33
CA GLY A 591 38.09 19.82 2.90
C GLY A 591 37.18 20.82 2.16
N GLN A 592 37.56 21.29 0.98
CA GLN A 592 36.81 22.28 0.19
C GLN A 592 37.22 22.24 -1.29
N PHE A 593 36.37 22.78 -2.16
CA PHE A 593 36.71 23.00 -3.56
C PHE A 593 37.28 24.39 -3.83
N ASP A 594 37.86 24.58 -5.01
CA ASP A 594 38.45 25.85 -5.43
C ASP A 594 37.35 26.86 -5.76
N ARG A 595 37.44 28.10 -5.22
CA ARG A 595 36.35 29.10 -5.31
C ARG A 595 36.03 29.54 -6.75
N GLU A 596 36.96 29.37 -7.68
CA GLU A 596 36.77 29.67 -9.11
C GLU A 596 35.68 28.80 -9.76
N ASN A 597 35.35 27.64 -9.19
CA ASN A 597 34.26 26.78 -9.65
C ASN A 597 32.87 27.46 -9.64
N PHE A 598 32.67 28.53 -8.88
CA PHE A 598 31.43 29.33 -8.95
C PHE A 598 31.33 30.18 -10.23
N ASN A 599 32.44 30.43 -10.91
CA ASN A 599 32.52 31.17 -12.17
C ASN A 599 32.51 30.25 -13.39
N ALA A 600 32.44 28.92 -13.19
CA ALA A 600 32.29 27.98 -14.29
C ALA A 600 30.93 28.18 -14.98
N GLY A 601 30.89 28.03 -16.30
CA GLY A 601 29.64 27.95 -17.05
C GLY A 601 28.95 26.60 -16.90
N PRO A 602 27.90 26.35 -17.69
CA PRO A 602 27.33 25.01 -17.83
C PRO A 602 28.39 23.99 -18.26
N SER A 603 28.28 22.75 -17.76
CA SER A 603 29.12 21.64 -18.21
C SER A 603 28.88 21.32 -19.69
N MET A 604 29.80 20.57 -20.28
CA MET A 604 29.47 19.84 -21.50
C MET A 604 28.28 18.89 -21.24
N PRO A 605 27.38 18.67 -22.21
CA PRO A 605 26.32 17.67 -22.09
C PRO A 605 26.90 16.26 -22.00
N SER A 606 26.31 15.40 -21.16
CA SER A 606 26.78 14.01 -21.00
C SER A 606 26.53 13.15 -22.24
N MET A 607 27.39 12.17 -22.46
CA MET A 607 27.15 11.12 -23.46
C MET A 607 26.11 10.10 -22.96
N ALA A 608 25.49 9.36 -23.88
CA ALA A 608 24.66 8.21 -23.51
C ALA A 608 25.52 7.17 -22.74
N GLY A 609 25.05 6.76 -21.57
CA GLY A 609 25.80 5.93 -20.61
C GLY A 609 26.71 6.70 -19.64
N GLU A 610 26.94 8.02 -19.82
CA GLU A 610 27.78 8.83 -18.94
C GLU A 610 26.96 9.50 -17.83
N THR A 611 27.35 9.23 -16.57
CA THR A 611 26.72 9.82 -15.39
C THR A 611 27.48 11.06 -14.92
N LEU A 612 26.86 12.24 -15.03
CA LEU A 612 27.37 13.47 -14.43
C LEU A 612 26.73 13.74 -13.07
N CYS A 613 27.54 14.23 -12.13
CA CYS A 613 27.15 14.56 -10.77
C CYS A 613 27.63 15.97 -10.39
N ALA A 614 26.92 16.64 -9.48
CA ALA A 614 27.30 17.93 -8.90
C ALA A 614 27.58 17.79 -7.40
N ALA A 615 28.33 18.73 -6.83
CA ALA A 615 28.65 18.75 -5.39
C ALA A 615 28.64 20.16 -4.80
N VAL A 616 28.08 20.30 -3.59
CA VAL A 616 28.12 21.51 -2.76
C VAL A 616 28.78 21.17 -1.43
N SER A 617 29.87 21.84 -1.08
CA SER A 617 30.50 21.71 0.24
C SER A 617 30.29 22.95 1.11
N ALA A 618 30.01 22.73 2.39
CA ALA A 618 29.91 23.76 3.42
C ALA A 618 30.90 23.43 4.56
N SER A 619 31.89 24.31 4.74
CA SER A 619 33.00 24.16 5.69
C SER A 619 32.90 25.14 6.85
N THR A 620 33.05 24.65 8.07
CA THR A 620 32.99 25.43 9.31
C THR A 620 34.09 25.03 10.29
N TRP A 621 34.30 25.84 11.32
CA TRP A 621 35.14 25.52 12.48
C TRP A 621 34.27 25.43 13.72
N VAL A 622 34.41 24.33 14.47
CA VAL A 622 33.69 24.09 15.72
C VAL A 622 34.70 24.12 16.88
N GLU A 623 34.59 25.13 17.73
CA GLU A 623 35.45 25.31 18.91
C GLU A 623 35.31 24.15 19.91
N PRO A 624 36.28 23.94 20.82
CA PRO A 624 36.13 23.00 21.94
C PRO A 624 34.87 23.30 22.76
N HIS A 625 34.03 22.29 22.97
CA HIS A 625 32.68 22.40 23.57
C HIS A 625 31.70 23.33 22.83
N GLY A 626 32.05 23.76 21.61
CA GLY A 626 31.23 24.61 20.75
C GLY A 626 30.18 23.84 19.94
N LYS A 627 29.22 24.59 19.41
CA LYS A 627 28.16 24.10 18.51
C LYS A 627 28.14 24.92 17.22
N CYS A 628 27.80 24.30 16.09
CA CYS A 628 27.58 24.98 14.81
C CYS A 628 26.43 24.32 14.04
N THR A 629 25.70 25.09 13.23
CA THR A 629 24.60 24.61 12.39
C THR A 629 24.87 24.92 10.92
N VAL A 630 24.68 23.94 10.05
CA VAL A 630 24.88 24.03 8.59
C VAL A 630 23.63 23.53 7.89
N ALA A 631 23.00 24.38 7.07
CA ALA A 631 21.78 24.03 6.34
C ALA A 631 22.07 23.78 4.85
N PHE A 632 21.60 22.65 4.34
CA PHE A 632 21.51 22.30 2.93
C PHE A 632 20.05 22.18 2.50
N ALA A 633 19.78 22.24 1.20
CA ALA A 633 18.47 21.91 0.66
C ALA A 633 18.58 21.31 -0.75
N VAL A 634 17.54 20.60 -1.16
CA VAL A 634 17.32 20.11 -2.52
C VAL A 634 15.93 20.53 -2.99
N ALA A 635 15.81 20.96 -4.24
CA ALA A 635 14.52 21.19 -4.91
C ALA A 635 14.54 20.66 -6.34
N TRP A 636 13.37 20.33 -6.88
CA TRP A 636 13.21 19.87 -8.28
C TRP A 636 12.09 20.62 -8.99
N SER A 637 12.34 21.11 -10.20
CA SER A 637 11.31 21.64 -11.08
C SER A 637 10.94 20.57 -12.10
N SER A 638 9.75 19.99 -11.94
CA SER A 638 9.09 19.15 -12.93
C SER A 638 7.68 19.72 -13.18
N PRO A 639 7.56 20.86 -13.87
CA PRO A 639 6.34 21.68 -13.85
C PRO A 639 5.18 21.04 -14.62
N LYS A 640 5.47 20.20 -15.62
CA LYS A 640 4.48 19.62 -16.54
C LYS A 640 4.19 18.15 -16.21
N VAL A 641 2.97 17.88 -15.79
CA VAL A 641 2.37 16.53 -15.73
C VAL A 641 1.96 16.14 -17.15
N LYS A 642 2.39 14.97 -17.64
CA LYS A 642 1.89 14.39 -18.89
C LYS A 642 1.44 12.96 -18.63
N PHE A 643 0.16 12.69 -18.85
CA PHE A 643 -0.38 11.33 -18.86
C PHE A 643 -0.21 10.69 -20.26
N LEU A 644 -0.24 9.35 -20.35
CA LEU A 644 0.20 8.63 -21.56
C LEU A 644 -0.71 8.82 -22.78
N LYS A 645 -2.03 8.76 -22.60
CA LYS A 645 -3.01 9.16 -23.62
C LYS A 645 -3.43 10.63 -23.46
N GLY A 646 -3.28 11.15 -22.25
CA GLY A 646 -4.03 12.30 -21.80
C GLY A 646 -3.45 13.67 -22.07
N SER A 647 -4.24 14.66 -21.66
CA SER A 647 -3.82 16.05 -21.63
C SER A 647 -2.61 16.23 -20.72
N SER A 648 -1.76 17.22 -21.06
CA SER A 648 -0.74 17.70 -20.14
C SER A 648 -1.31 18.82 -19.26
N TYR A 649 -0.88 18.88 -18.01
CA TYR A 649 -1.30 19.86 -17.01
C TYR A 649 -0.07 20.41 -16.26
N TYR A 650 -0.21 21.51 -15.53
CA TYR A 650 0.86 22.04 -14.68
C TYR A 650 0.66 21.63 -13.20
N ARG A 651 1.75 21.25 -12.51
CA ARG A 651 1.73 20.91 -11.07
C ARG A 651 1.41 22.14 -10.22
N ARG A 652 0.63 22.00 -9.14
CA ARG A 652 0.10 23.12 -8.32
C ARG A 652 1.15 24.16 -7.90
N TYR A 653 2.40 23.77 -7.61
CA TYR A 653 3.46 24.71 -7.24
C TYR A 653 3.75 25.79 -8.30
N THR A 654 3.42 25.54 -9.58
CA THR A 654 3.64 26.52 -10.67
C THR A 654 2.73 27.75 -10.55
N LYS A 655 1.64 27.70 -9.77
CA LYS A 655 0.84 28.89 -9.41
C LYS A 655 1.64 29.92 -8.63
N TYR A 656 2.73 29.48 -7.97
CA TYR A 656 3.55 30.30 -7.08
C TYR A 656 4.97 30.57 -7.61
N TYR A 657 5.53 29.67 -8.41
CA TYR A 657 6.91 29.76 -8.96
C TYR A 657 6.98 29.70 -10.50
N GLY A 658 5.82 29.74 -11.17
CA GLY A 658 5.73 29.62 -12.63
C GLY A 658 6.22 28.28 -13.16
N THR A 659 6.43 28.24 -14.48
CA THR A 659 6.88 27.04 -15.23
C THR A 659 8.35 27.15 -15.64
N SER A 660 9.09 28.07 -15.02
CA SER A 660 10.49 28.39 -15.33
C SER A 660 11.42 27.20 -15.05
N PRO A 661 12.46 26.98 -15.88
CA PRO A 661 13.56 26.06 -15.54
C PRO A 661 14.18 26.44 -14.19
N ARG A 662 14.27 27.75 -13.91
CA ARG A 662 14.84 28.31 -12.68
C ARG A 662 13.97 28.11 -11.45
N ALA A 663 12.74 27.60 -11.56
CA ALA A 663 11.89 27.41 -10.39
C ALA A 663 12.58 26.55 -9.31
N ALA A 664 13.40 25.56 -9.68
CA ALA A 664 14.20 24.78 -8.72
C ALA A 664 15.16 25.65 -7.88
N LYS A 665 15.80 26.66 -8.48
CA LYS A 665 16.66 27.63 -7.78
C LYS A 665 15.86 28.51 -6.83
N GLU A 666 14.70 28.99 -7.26
CA GLU A 666 13.83 29.86 -6.45
C GLU A 666 13.22 29.08 -5.27
N LEU A 667 12.81 27.83 -5.51
CA LEU A 667 12.34 26.88 -4.50
C LEU A 667 13.44 26.52 -3.48
N VAL A 668 14.66 26.20 -3.90
CA VAL A 668 15.74 25.83 -2.95
C VAL A 668 16.15 27.03 -2.08
N HIS A 669 16.15 28.24 -2.63
CA HIS A 669 16.37 29.48 -1.88
C HIS A 669 15.23 29.79 -0.91
N TYR A 670 13.97 29.66 -1.35
CA TYR A 670 12.80 29.81 -0.50
C TYR A 670 12.82 28.82 0.68
N SER A 671 13.19 27.58 0.43
CA SER A 671 13.25 26.51 1.43
C SER A 671 14.34 26.78 2.48
N LEU A 672 15.55 27.16 2.05
CA LEU A 672 16.64 27.56 2.96
C LEU A 672 16.31 28.80 3.82
N THR A 673 15.38 29.66 3.37
CA THR A 673 14.97 30.87 4.09
C THR A 673 13.70 30.70 4.94
N ASN A 674 12.89 29.65 4.71
CA ASN A 674 11.59 29.46 5.38
C ASN A 674 11.49 28.20 6.26
N TYR A 675 12.43 27.25 6.21
CA TYR A 675 12.29 25.97 6.91
C TYR A 675 12.02 26.07 8.43
N LYS A 676 12.53 27.09 9.12
CA LYS A 676 12.26 27.28 10.57
C LYS A 676 10.79 27.55 10.85
N ARG A 677 10.14 28.38 10.02
CA ARG A 677 8.67 28.57 10.07
C ARG A 677 7.95 27.26 9.79
N TRP A 678 8.45 26.43 8.88
CA TRP A 678 7.87 25.10 8.64
C TRP A 678 8.02 24.19 9.86
N GLU A 679 9.18 24.15 10.53
CA GLU A 679 9.36 23.38 11.77
C GLU A 679 8.39 23.85 12.87
N GLU A 680 8.26 25.16 13.09
CA GLU A 680 7.30 25.75 14.04
C GLU A 680 5.83 25.41 13.69
N GLU A 681 5.44 25.55 12.43
CA GLU A 681 4.09 25.19 11.97
C GLU A 681 3.83 23.68 12.09
N ILE A 682 4.84 22.84 11.82
CA ILE A 682 4.75 21.37 11.95
C ILE A 682 4.59 20.95 13.41
N GLU A 683 5.43 21.47 14.32
CA GLU A 683 5.33 21.17 15.75
C GLU A 683 3.96 21.56 16.31
N LYS A 684 3.45 22.73 15.92
CA LYS A 684 2.16 23.26 16.37
C LYS A 684 0.94 22.38 16.03
N TRP A 685 0.93 21.66 14.90
CA TRP A 685 -0.18 20.76 14.55
C TRP A 685 0.01 19.32 15.07
N GLN A 686 1.26 18.88 15.27
CA GLN A 686 1.54 17.57 15.88
C GLN A 686 1.30 17.58 17.40
N ASP A 687 1.69 18.68 18.06
CA ASP A 687 1.70 18.88 19.52
C ASP A 687 0.46 18.38 20.27
N PRO A 688 -0.78 18.70 19.85
CA PRO A 688 -2.00 18.30 20.57
C PRO A 688 -2.16 16.78 20.74
N VAL A 689 -1.65 15.98 19.79
CA VAL A 689 -1.66 14.51 19.85
C VAL A 689 -0.42 14.00 20.58
N LEU A 690 0.75 14.58 20.32
CA LEU A 690 2.02 14.16 20.94
C LEU A 690 1.98 14.31 22.47
N LYS A 691 1.36 15.39 22.96
CA LYS A 691 1.27 15.77 24.37
C LYS A 691 0.03 15.23 25.10
N ASP A 692 -0.79 14.41 24.44
CA ASP A 692 -1.93 13.74 25.10
C ASP A 692 -1.48 12.43 25.76
N ASP A 693 -1.26 12.45 27.08
CA ASP A 693 -0.80 11.29 27.86
C ASP A 693 -1.81 10.13 27.92
N ARG A 694 -3.04 10.31 27.41
CA ARG A 694 -4.02 9.22 27.26
C ARG A 694 -3.71 8.29 26.10
N LEU A 695 -3.03 8.81 25.05
CA LEU A 695 -2.79 8.08 23.82
C LEU A 695 -1.53 7.21 23.90
N PRO A 696 -1.56 5.93 23.46
CA PRO A 696 -0.37 5.08 23.43
C PRO A 696 0.77 5.68 22.61
N GLU A 697 2.02 5.55 23.09
CA GLU A 697 3.22 6.07 22.39
C GLU A 697 3.33 5.55 20.95
N TRP A 698 3.07 4.25 20.73
CA TRP A 698 3.10 3.65 19.40
C TRP A 698 2.09 4.29 18.45
N TYR A 699 0.91 4.65 18.96
CA TYR A 699 -0.16 5.23 18.15
C TYR A 699 0.24 6.62 17.66
N LYS A 700 0.82 7.43 18.55
CA LYS A 700 1.26 8.81 18.24
C LYS A 700 2.18 8.83 17.03
N PHE A 701 3.24 8.02 17.00
CA PHE A 701 4.17 8.05 15.86
C PHE A 701 3.67 7.30 14.62
N THR A 702 2.85 6.24 14.76
CA THR A 702 2.29 5.57 13.57
C THR A 702 1.23 6.44 12.89
N LEU A 703 0.35 7.14 13.63
CA LEU A 703 -0.65 8.07 13.07
C LEU A 703 -0.01 9.11 12.14
N PHE A 704 1.07 9.76 12.58
CA PHE A 704 1.77 10.74 11.76
C PHE A 704 2.61 10.08 10.65
N ASN A 705 3.31 8.98 10.91
CA ASN A 705 4.18 8.37 9.91
C ASN A 705 3.42 7.67 8.76
N GLU A 706 2.18 7.21 8.95
CA GLU A 706 1.33 6.68 7.86
C GLU A 706 0.92 7.78 6.85
N LEU A 707 0.98 9.07 7.21
CA LEU A 707 0.74 10.19 6.27
C LEU A 707 1.77 10.29 5.13
N TYR A 708 2.87 9.54 5.19
CA TYR A 708 3.86 9.47 4.11
C TYR A 708 3.22 9.19 2.73
N PHE A 709 2.10 8.46 2.71
CA PHE A 709 1.34 8.14 1.50
C PHE A 709 0.79 9.39 0.78
N LEU A 710 0.45 10.46 1.50
CA LEU A 710 0.01 11.73 0.87
C LEU A 710 1.11 12.45 0.09
N VAL A 711 2.36 11.97 0.19
CA VAL A 711 3.50 12.39 -0.64
C VAL A 711 3.89 11.26 -1.60
N ALA A 712 4.19 10.06 -1.08
CA ALA A 712 4.74 8.90 -1.80
C ALA A 712 3.70 7.90 -2.37
N GLY A 713 2.42 8.26 -2.36
CA GLY A 713 1.34 7.52 -3.04
C GLY A 713 1.20 7.90 -4.53
N GLY A 714 2.30 8.13 -5.24
CA GLY A 714 2.32 8.53 -6.65
C GLY A 714 1.70 9.90 -6.93
N THR A 715 1.66 10.79 -5.94
CA THR A 715 0.70 11.91 -5.91
C THR A 715 0.89 12.96 -7.01
N VAL A 716 -0.24 13.46 -7.52
CA VAL A 716 -0.32 14.48 -8.58
C VAL A 716 -1.32 15.55 -8.17
N TRP A 717 -0.88 16.79 -8.05
CA TRP A 717 -1.73 17.94 -7.78
C TRP A 717 -1.54 18.94 -8.91
N ILE A 718 -2.61 19.28 -9.63
CA ILE A 718 -2.59 20.21 -10.76
C ILE A 718 -3.38 21.48 -10.47
N ASP A 719 -2.99 22.56 -11.12
CA ASP A 719 -3.56 23.88 -10.84
C ASP A 719 -4.85 24.19 -11.61
N SER A 720 -4.88 23.88 -12.92
CA SER A 720 -5.96 24.27 -13.84
C SER A 720 -6.74 23.07 -14.39
N MET A 721 -8.01 23.27 -14.73
CA MET A 721 -8.77 22.29 -15.54
C MET A 721 -8.34 22.25 -17.01
N GLU A 722 -7.83 23.37 -17.54
CA GLU A 722 -7.44 23.45 -18.94
C GLU A 722 -6.09 22.77 -19.23
N PRO A 723 -5.99 22.00 -20.35
CA PRO A 723 -4.72 21.46 -20.83
C PRO A 723 -3.70 22.52 -21.24
N VAL A 724 -2.42 22.21 -21.08
CA VAL A 724 -1.31 23.05 -21.57
C VAL A 724 -1.41 23.24 -23.09
N GLY A 725 -1.85 24.42 -23.52
CA GLY A 725 -1.92 24.84 -24.94
C GLY A 725 -3.34 25.05 -25.51
N SER A 726 -4.39 25.10 -24.68
CA SER A 726 -5.79 25.27 -25.11
C SER A 726 -6.14 26.64 -25.73
N SER A 727 -5.28 27.66 -25.63
CA SER A 727 -5.58 29.04 -26.05
C SER A 727 -4.66 29.56 -27.16
N LEU A 728 -5.28 30.14 -28.20
CA LEU A 728 -4.66 30.96 -29.27
C LEU A 728 -3.71 30.26 -30.25
N ASN A 729 -4.24 29.38 -31.11
CA ASN A 729 -4.26 29.56 -32.58
C ASN A 729 -4.61 28.25 -33.30
N ASP A 730 -5.86 28.11 -33.76
CA ASP A 730 -6.14 27.15 -34.85
C ASP A 730 -7.29 27.59 -35.76
N LYS A 731 -7.03 28.63 -36.58
CA LYS A 731 -7.85 28.92 -37.76
C LYS A 731 -7.39 28.04 -38.91
N GLN A 732 -7.78 26.76 -38.89
CA GLN A 732 -7.42 25.79 -39.92
C GLN A 732 -7.85 26.28 -41.31
N GLN A 733 -6.88 26.39 -42.23
CA GLN A 733 -7.18 26.51 -43.66
C GLN A 733 -7.59 25.13 -44.20
N PRO A 734 -8.70 25.00 -44.94
CA PRO A 734 -9.10 23.73 -45.51
C PRO A 734 -8.26 23.41 -46.76
N THR A 735 -7.37 22.43 -46.65
CA THR A 735 -6.82 21.73 -47.81
C THR A 735 -7.81 20.68 -48.34
N LYS A 736 -7.72 20.36 -49.64
CA LYS A 736 -8.73 19.60 -50.37
C LYS A 736 -8.44 18.10 -50.46
N ASP A 737 -9.50 17.37 -50.84
CA ASP A 737 -9.50 16.04 -51.46
C ASP A 737 -9.05 14.88 -50.52
N GLU A 738 -9.56 13.65 -50.64
CA GLU A 738 -10.41 13.02 -51.67
C GLU A 738 -11.79 12.55 -51.14
N SER A 739 -12.60 11.98 -52.04
CA SER A 739 -14.03 11.74 -51.86
C SER A 739 -14.45 10.29 -51.60
N THR A 740 -15.51 10.08 -50.81
CA THR A 740 -16.46 8.97 -51.01
C THR A 740 -17.88 9.43 -50.71
N LYS A 741 -18.84 9.10 -51.59
CA LYS A 741 -20.26 9.49 -51.45
C LYS A 741 -21.05 8.47 -50.62
N ILE A 742 -21.85 8.95 -49.67
CA ILE A 742 -23.21 8.43 -49.45
C ILE A 742 -24.14 9.64 -49.34
N THR A 743 -25.23 9.61 -50.11
CA THR A 743 -26.25 10.67 -50.12
C THR A 743 -27.43 10.27 -49.24
N LEU A 744 -27.91 11.17 -48.38
CA LEU A 744 -29.32 11.21 -47.98
C LEU A 744 -29.72 12.66 -47.73
N THR A 745 -30.94 13.00 -48.12
CA THR A 745 -31.49 14.37 -48.15
C THR A 745 -32.24 14.72 -46.88
N GLU A 746 -32.17 15.98 -46.44
CA GLU A 746 -33.36 16.84 -46.44
C GLU A 746 -33.02 18.34 -46.34
N LYS A 747 -34.05 19.21 -46.42
CA LYS A 747 -33.93 20.64 -46.73
C LYS A 747 -33.79 21.52 -45.49
N ILE A 748 -33.08 22.64 -45.66
CA ILE A 748 -33.30 23.89 -44.92
C ILE A 748 -33.25 25.03 -45.94
N ASP A 749 -34.25 25.90 -45.94
CA ASP A 749 -34.33 27.05 -46.85
C ASP A 749 -33.45 28.23 -46.40
N THR A 750 -33.00 29.04 -47.36
CA THR A 750 -32.08 30.17 -47.18
C THR A 750 -32.79 31.51 -47.07
N GLU A 751 -32.32 32.39 -46.18
CA GLU A 751 -32.16 33.85 -46.38
C GLU A 751 -31.38 34.39 -45.15
N SER A 752 -30.08 34.67 -45.17
CA SER A 752 -29.29 35.64 -45.94
C SER A 752 -29.55 37.11 -45.59
N LEU A 753 -28.56 37.78 -44.98
CA LEU A 753 -28.15 39.13 -45.41
C LEU A 753 -26.69 39.41 -45.01
N VAL A 754 -26.02 40.28 -45.75
CA VAL A 754 -24.58 40.60 -45.62
C VAL A 754 -24.40 42.08 -45.30
N ILE A 755 -23.49 42.41 -44.37
CA ILE A 755 -22.89 43.75 -44.25
C ILE A 755 -21.37 43.59 -44.06
N GLU A 756 -20.59 44.45 -44.71
CA GLU A 756 -19.14 44.38 -44.79
C GLU A 756 -18.41 44.97 -43.56
N LEU A 757 -17.18 44.49 -43.32
CA LEU A 757 -16.22 45.11 -42.41
C LEU A 757 -15.41 46.21 -43.13
N ARG A 758 -15.16 47.33 -42.45
CA ARG A 758 -14.09 48.28 -42.80
C ARG A 758 -13.09 48.40 -41.65
N ASN A 759 -11.80 48.32 -42.00
CA ASN A 759 -10.70 48.50 -41.07
C ASN A 759 -10.48 49.97 -40.72
N GLY A 760 -10.07 50.21 -39.47
CA GLY A 760 -9.47 51.46 -38.97
C GLY A 760 -8.51 51.10 -37.84
N ALA A 761 -7.40 51.84 -37.68
CA ALA A 761 -6.27 51.39 -36.87
C ALA A 761 -5.75 52.43 -35.87
N ASN A 762 -5.08 51.90 -34.85
CA ASN A 762 -3.98 52.51 -34.07
C ASN A 762 -4.24 53.55 -32.96
N LEU A 763 -3.35 53.41 -31.96
CA LEU A 763 -2.79 54.37 -30.99
C LEU A 763 -3.51 54.69 -29.65
N ASP A 764 -2.72 54.44 -28.59
CA ASP A 764 -2.42 55.27 -27.42
C ASP A 764 -3.46 55.71 -26.35
N LYS A 765 -3.24 55.11 -25.16
CA LYS A 765 -2.94 55.76 -23.85
C LYS A 765 -4.03 56.37 -22.94
N ALA A 766 -3.79 56.09 -21.66
CA ALA A 766 -3.90 56.95 -20.46
C ALA A 766 -5.28 57.23 -19.82
N ASP A 767 -5.44 56.62 -18.63
CA ASP A 767 -5.66 57.26 -17.31
C ASP A 767 -6.95 58.04 -16.96
N ALA A 768 -7.25 57.99 -15.66
CA ALA A 768 -8.17 58.84 -14.88
C ALA A 768 -9.70 58.61 -15.10
N GLU A 769 -10.49 58.28 -14.06
CA GLU A 769 -11.08 59.17 -13.03
C GLU A 769 -12.29 60.02 -13.55
N ILE A 770 -13.37 60.33 -12.81
CA ILE A 770 -13.91 59.89 -11.50
C ILE A 770 -15.40 60.32 -11.41
N ARG A 771 -16.27 59.54 -10.72
CA ARG A 771 -17.65 59.93 -10.28
C ARG A 771 -18.65 60.30 -11.43
N ASP A 772 -19.95 60.62 -11.23
CA ASP A 772 -20.77 60.72 -10.00
C ASP A 772 -22.26 60.30 -10.15
N HIS A 773 -23.03 60.51 -9.07
CA HIS A 773 -24.49 60.44 -8.83
C HIS A 773 -25.46 60.63 -10.04
N GLY A 774 -26.72 60.13 -10.02
CA GLY A 774 -27.45 59.30 -9.03
C GLY A 774 -28.95 59.67 -8.85
N LYS A 775 -29.70 58.87 -8.06
CA LYS A 775 -31.10 59.07 -7.53
C LYS A 775 -32.31 58.90 -8.49
N GLY A 776 -33.44 58.38 -7.94
CA GLY A 776 -34.80 58.39 -8.57
C GLY A 776 -35.51 57.03 -8.71
N HIS A 777 -35.90 56.30 -7.65
CA HIS A 777 -37.07 56.46 -6.76
C HIS A 777 -38.44 55.86 -7.25
N VAL A 778 -38.71 54.61 -6.83
CA VAL A 778 -40.01 54.03 -6.36
C VAL A 778 -41.24 54.00 -7.30
N LEU A 779 -41.68 52.79 -7.66
CA LEU A 779 -42.97 52.19 -7.21
C LEU A 779 -42.98 50.65 -7.44
N GLU A 780 -43.96 49.96 -6.85
CA GLU A 780 -44.08 48.48 -6.77
C GLU A 780 -45.11 47.93 -7.77
N GLU A 781 -44.88 46.71 -8.29
CA GLU A 781 -45.95 45.72 -8.52
C GLU A 781 -45.33 44.30 -8.69
N GLU A 782 -46.07 43.26 -8.30
CA GLU A 782 -45.59 41.86 -8.34
C GLU A 782 -45.75 41.22 -9.72
N THR A 783 -44.73 40.51 -10.23
CA THR A 783 -44.96 39.39 -11.16
C THR A 783 -43.81 38.38 -11.17
N VAL A 784 -44.15 37.10 -11.33
CA VAL A 784 -43.22 35.97 -11.28
C VAL A 784 -42.24 35.97 -12.47
N LEU A 785 -40.94 35.83 -12.20
CA LEU A 785 -39.90 35.63 -13.21
C LEU A 785 -39.02 34.39 -12.91
N PRO A 786 -38.71 33.54 -13.91
CA PRO A 786 -37.83 32.39 -13.72
C PRO A 786 -36.36 32.82 -13.60
N LEU A 787 -35.59 32.07 -12.81
CA LEU A 787 -34.22 32.39 -12.42
C LEU A 787 -33.23 32.32 -13.61
N LYS A 788 -33.08 33.41 -14.37
CA LYS A 788 -32.01 33.55 -15.37
C LYS A 788 -30.65 33.75 -14.70
N LYS A 789 -29.65 32.99 -15.17
CA LYS A 789 -28.25 33.01 -14.73
C LYS A 789 -27.76 34.42 -14.40
N ALA A 790 -27.46 34.67 -13.13
CA ALA A 790 -26.63 35.80 -12.74
C ALA A 790 -25.24 35.66 -13.38
N LYS A 791 -24.62 36.79 -13.76
CA LYS A 791 -23.21 36.80 -14.17
C LYS A 791 -22.35 36.49 -12.95
N GLN A 792 -21.28 35.73 -13.14
CA GLN A 792 -20.27 35.51 -12.09
C GLN A 792 -19.73 36.86 -11.60
N SER A 793 -19.90 37.12 -10.30
CA SER A 793 -19.21 38.19 -9.59
C SER A 793 -17.77 37.77 -9.33
N THR A 794 -16.83 38.71 -9.51
CA THR A 794 -15.38 38.48 -9.41
C THR A 794 -14.92 38.31 -7.96
N GLN A 795 -15.14 37.13 -7.38
CA GLN A 795 -14.86 36.87 -5.96
C GLN A 795 -14.27 35.47 -5.68
N ASP A 796 -13.90 34.71 -6.71
CA ASP A 796 -13.77 33.23 -6.66
C ASP A 796 -12.32 32.71 -6.85
N GLU A 797 -11.30 33.58 -6.89
CA GLU A 797 -9.89 33.14 -7.05
C GLU A 797 -9.28 32.55 -5.76
N CYS A 798 -9.97 32.66 -4.62
CA CYS A 798 -9.44 32.32 -3.29
C CYS A 798 -9.70 30.87 -2.85
N ASP A 799 -10.73 30.21 -3.41
CA ASP A 799 -11.15 28.87 -3.00
C ASP A 799 -10.69 27.74 -3.94
N ASP A 800 -10.26 28.08 -5.16
CA ASP A 800 -9.74 27.08 -6.11
C ASP A 800 -8.39 26.49 -5.66
N VAL A 801 -8.47 25.29 -5.08
CA VAL A 801 -7.32 24.44 -4.73
C VAL A 801 -6.82 23.59 -5.90
N GLY A 802 -7.40 23.67 -7.09
CA GLY A 802 -7.05 22.81 -8.22
C GLY A 802 -7.54 21.37 -8.04
N ARG A 803 -6.98 20.43 -8.79
CA ARG A 803 -7.37 19.00 -8.75
C ARG A 803 -6.25 18.12 -8.21
N PHE A 804 -6.60 17.16 -7.36
CA PHE A 804 -5.69 16.21 -6.74
C PHE A 804 -5.97 14.78 -7.20
N LEU A 805 -4.90 14.00 -7.40
CA LEU A 805 -4.93 12.56 -7.61
C LEU A 805 -3.84 11.89 -6.75
N TYR A 806 -4.15 10.69 -6.25
CA TYR A 806 -3.18 9.74 -5.72
C TYR A 806 -3.47 8.33 -6.25
N LEU A 807 -2.47 7.45 -6.24
CA LEU A 807 -2.66 6.07 -6.65
C LEU A 807 -3.42 5.28 -5.57
N GLU A 808 -3.94 4.12 -5.95
CA GLU A 808 -4.38 3.10 -5.00
C GLU A 808 -3.20 2.49 -4.24
N GLY A 809 -2.16 2.11 -4.99
CA GLY A 809 -0.81 1.81 -4.49
C GLY A 809 0.19 1.78 -5.64
N VAL A 810 1.48 1.54 -5.37
CA VAL A 810 2.49 1.57 -6.46
C VAL A 810 2.40 0.35 -7.40
N GLU A 811 1.83 -0.75 -6.93
CA GLU A 811 1.55 -1.96 -7.74
C GLU A 811 0.22 -1.85 -8.52
N TYR A 812 -0.74 -1.03 -8.06
CA TYR A 812 -2.09 -0.90 -8.62
C TYR A 812 -2.31 0.54 -9.11
N ILE A 813 -2.03 0.77 -10.40
CA ILE A 813 -1.84 2.10 -10.99
C ILE A 813 -3.18 2.72 -11.42
N MET A 814 -4.06 2.99 -10.45
CA MET A 814 -5.39 3.56 -10.64
C MET A 814 -5.55 4.82 -9.79
N TRP A 815 -6.10 5.89 -10.38
CA TRP A 815 -6.17 7.20 -9.73
C TRP A 815 -7.42 7.34 -8.85
N CYS A 816 -7.22 7.57 -7.56
CA CYS A 816 -8.26 7.77 -6.55
C CYS A 816 -9.29 6.63 -6.47
N THR A 817 -8.85 5.36 -6.48
CA THR A 817 -9.76 4.22 -6.29
C THR A 817 -10.66 4.42 -5.08
N TYR A 818 -11.97 4.42 -5.32
CA TYR A 818 -12.91 5.16 -4.50
C TYR A 818 -13.48 4.35 -3.34
N ASP A 819 -13.61 3.04 -3.54
CA ASP A 819 -13.94 2.07 -2.50
C ASP A 819 -12.78 1.88 -1.49
N VAL A 820 -11.55 2.28 -1.86
CA VAL A 820 -10.34 2.37 -1.02
C VAL A 820 -10.26 3.76 -0.36
N HIS A 821 -10.54 4.83 -1.11
CA HIS A 821 -10.62 6.21 -0.62
C HIS A 821 -11.59 6.36 0.56
N PHE A 822 -12.69 5.59 0.59
CA PHE A 822 -13.60 5.44 1.74
C PHE A 822 -12.91 5.18 3.09
N TYR A 823 -11.76 4.52 3.10
CA TYR A 823 -10.98 4.28 4.31
C TYR A 823 -9.99 5.42 4.59
N ALA A 824 -9.39 5.99 3.54
CA ALA A 824 -8.30 6.94 3.59
C ALA A 824 -8.71 8.41 3.74
N SER A 825 -9.92 8.78 3.29
CA SER A 825 -10.36 10.17 3.14
C SER A 825 -10.46 10.95 4.45
N PHE A 826 -10.54 10.28 5.61
CA PHE A 826 -10.42 10.92 6.92
C PHE A 826 -9.13 11.73 7.08
N ALA A 827 -8.00 11.28 6.51
CA ALA A 827 -6.74 12.01 6.56
C ALA A 827 -6.74 13.28 5.68
N LEU A 828 -7.50 13.29 4.58
CA LEU A 828 -7.65 14.47 3.72
C LEU A 828 -8.70 15.43 4.27
N LEU A 829 -9.81 14.93 4.82
CA LEU A 829 -10.86 15.77 5.44
C LEU A 829 -10.30 16.57 6.63
N ASP A 830 -9.55 15.93 7.52
CA ASP A 830 -9.05 16.57 8.75
C ASP A 830 -7.91 17.56 8.46
N LEU A 831 -7.00 17.23 7.53
CA LEU A 831 -5.78 18.02 7.29
C LEU A 831 -5.86 18.98 6.09
N PHE A 832 -6.62 18.62 5.04
CA PHE A 832 -6.71 19.36 3.78
C PHE A 832 -8.14 19.34 3.20
N PRO A 833 -9.19 19.74 3.95
CA PRO A 833 -10.58 19.54 3.57
C PRO A 833 -10.95 20.08 2.18
N LYS A 834 -10.33 21.16 1.69
CA LYS A 834 -10.61 21.66 0.34
C LYS A 834 -10.17 20.68 -0.77
N ILE A 835 -9.12 19.88 -0.54
CA ILE A 835 -8.70 18.81 -1.46
C ILE A 835 -9.74 17.69 -1.46
N GLU A 836 -10.20 17.27 -0.28
CA GLU A 836 -11.26 16.26 -0.14
C GLU A 836 -12.54 16.70 -0.88
N LEU A 837 -13.05 17.90 -0.59
CA LEU A 837 -14.23 18.46 -1.26
C LEU A 837 -14.01 18.66 -2.79
N SER A 838 -12.77 18.79 -3.26
CA SER A 838 -12.46 18.80 -4.70
C SER A 838 -12.54 17.39 -5.30
N ILE A 839 -12.03 16.37 -4.62
CA ILE A 839 -12.14 14.97 -5.06
C ILE A 839 -13.63 14.57 -5.12
N GLN A 840 -14.38 14.85 -4.06
CA GLN A 840 -15.82 14.57 -4.01
C GLN A 840 -16.61 15.29 -5.12
N ARG A 841 -16.27 16.55 -5.46
CA ARG A 841 -16.86 17.26 -6.61
C ARG A 841 -16.51 16.63 -7.97
N GLU A 842 -15.32 16.05 -8.14
CA GLU A 842 -14.98 15.32 -9.36
C GLU A 842 -15.70 13.97 -9.47
N PHE A 843 -15.82 13.22 -8.37
CA PHE A 843 -16.65 12.00 -8.33
C PHE A 843 -18.14 12.30 -8.55
N ALA A 844 -18.66 13.40 -8.00
CA ALA A 844 -20.02 13.85 -8.26
C ALA A 844 -20.28 14.13 -9.75
N LYS A 845 -19.36 14.80 -10.45
CA LYS A 845 -19.41 14.98 -11.91
C LYS A 845 -19.37 13.62 -12.63
N ALA A 846 -18.50 12.72 -12.17
CA ALA A 846 -18.33 11.40 -12.76
C ALA A 846 -19.58 10.53 -12.65
N VAL A 847 -20.30 10.52 -11.52
CA VAL A 847 -21.58 9.81 -11.34
C VAL A 847 -22.59 10.16 -12.44
N LEU A 848 -22.72 11.46 -12.75
CA LEU A 848 -23.66 11.97 -13.74
C LEU A 848 -23.20 11.77 -15.20
N SER A 849 -21.95 11.37 -15.41
CA SER A 849 -21.34 11.09 -16.72
C SER A 849 -21.50 9.64 -17.19
N GLU A 850 -21.37 9.44 -18.50
CA GLU A 850 -21.43 8.15 -19.18
C GLU A 850 -20.28 8.03 -20.19
N ASP A 851 -19.69 6.84 -20.31
CA ASP A 851 -18.75 6.49 -21.36
C ASP A 851 -19.24 5.21 -22.06
N GLY A 852 -19.90 5.40 -23.20
CA GLY A 852 -20.48 4.32 -24.02
C GLY A 852 -19.47 3.40 -24.71
N ARG A 853 -18.15 3.59 -24.51
CA ARG A 853 -17.14 2.67 -25.06
C ARG A 853 -17.30 1.28 -24.44
N LYS A 854 -17.15 0.25 -25.27
CA LYS A 854 -17.21 -1.14 -24.82
C LYS A 854 -15.88 -1.57 -24.22
N VAL A 855 -15.93 -2.12 -23.01
CA VAL A 855 -14.80 -2.75 -22.32
C VAL A 855 -15.11 -4.23 -22.09
N ARG A 856 -14.07 -5.06 -22.10
CA ARG A 856 -14.16 -6.48 -21.75
C ARG A 856 -13.77 -6.65 -20.28
N PHE A 857 -14.62 -7.28 -19.48
CA PHE A 857 -14.29 -7.59 -18.08
C PHE A 857 -13.50 -8.90 -18.02
N LEU A 858 -12.41 -8.93 -17.26
CA LEU A 858 -11.40 -10.00 -17.35
C LEU A 858 -11.75 -11.25 -16.51
N SER A 859 -12.64 -11.14 -15.52
CA SER A 859 -13.05 -12.24 -14.63
C SER A 859 -14.22 -13.04 -15.21
N GLU A 860 -15.22 -12.37 -15.77
CA GLU A 860 -16.32 -12.99 -16.52
C GLU A 860 -15.91 -13.30 -17.96
N GLY A 861 -15.14 -12.41 -18.59
CA GLY A 861 -14.77 -12.48 -20.00
C GLY A 861 -15.80 -11.92 -20.98
N ASN A 862 -16.90 -11.35 -20.47
CA ASN A 862 -17.99 -10.70 -21.20
C ASN A 862 -17.63 -9.25 -21.57
N TRP A 863 -18.58 -8.52 -22.17
CA TRP A 863 -18.42 -7.10 -22.55
C TRP A 863 -19.52 -6.24 -21.91
N GLY A 864 -19.14 -5.04 -21.47
CA GLY A 864 -20.05 -4.04 -20.92
C GLY A 864 -19.67 -2.61 -21.33
N ILE A 865 -20.34 -1.63 -20.70
CA ILE A 865 -20.13 -0.19 -20.91
C ILE A 865 -19.05 0.30 -19.94
N ARG A 866 -18.10 1.10 -20.41
CA ARG A 866 -16.93 1.57 -19.65
C ARG A 866 -17.33 2.38 -18.40
N LYS A 867 -18.31 3.28 -18.51
CA LYS A 867 -18.90 4.02 -17.38
C LYS A 867 -20.39 4.20 -17.59
N VAL A 868 -21.21 3.60 -16.71
CA VAL A 868 -22.67 3.75 -16.70
C VAL A 868 -23.07 4.98 -15.89
N ARG A 869 -24.06 5.75 -16.36
CA ARG A 869 -24.61 6.90 -15.64
C ARG A 869 -25.37 6.47 -14.38
N GLY A 870 -25.16 7.15 -13.25
CA GLY A 870 -25.73 6.80 -11.94
C GLY A 870 -24.84 5.86 -11.12
N ALA A 871 -24.02 5.02 -11.76
CA ALA A 871 -22.92 4.34 -11.07
C ALA A 871 -21.79 5.33 -10.73
N VAL A 872 -21.28 5.26 -9.51
CA VAL A 872 -19.99 5.83 -9.10
C VAL A 872 -18.88 5.04 -9.83
N PRO A 873 -17.87 5.70 -10.43
CA PRO A 873 -16.73 4.97 -10.97
C PRO A 873 -15.88 4.38 -9.85
N HIS A 874 -15.27 3.23 -10.09
CA HIS A 874 -14.25 2.65 -9.22
C HIS A 874 -13.04 3.59 -9.08
N ASP A 875 -12.57 4.16 -10.19
CA ASP A 875 -11.39 5.04 -10.24
C ASP A 875 -11.55 6.15 -11.29
N LEU A 876 -10.75 7.22 -11.15
CA LEU A 876 -10.73 8.34 -12.09
C LEU A 876 -9.90 8.06 -13.37
N GLY A 877 -9.34 6.87 -13.52
CA GLY A 877 -8.60 6.38 -14.68
C GLY A 877 -7.13 6.03 -14.40
N THR A 878 -6.36 5.87 -15.47
CA THR A 878 -4.88 5.71 -15.43
C THR A 878 -4.20 6.62 -16.46
N HIS A 879 -4.56 6.49 -17.74
CA HIS A 879 -3.81 7.06 -18.88
C HIS A 879 -4.27 8.46 -19.36
N ASP A 880 -5.49 8.87 -19.02
CA ASP A 880 -6.03 10.24 -19.15
C ASP A 880 -7.12 10.40 -18.06
N PRO A 881 -6.73 10.72 -16.80
CA PRO A 881 -7.67 10.79 -15.70
C PRO A 881 -8.75 11.86 -15.91
N TRP A 882 -9.84 11.73 -15.17
CA TRP A 882 -11.09 12.51 -15.33
C TRP A 882 -11.85 12.28 -16.65
N LYS A 883 -11.28 11.56 -17.62
CA LYS A 883 -11.92 11.22 -18.91
C LYS A 883 -11.99 9.72 -19.17
N GLU A 884 -10.88 9.00 -19.00
CA GLU A 884 -10.85 7.52 -19.08
C GLU A 884 -11.02 6.86 -17.70
N MET A 885 -12.06 7.27 -16.96
CA MET A 885 -12.48 6.69 -15.67
C MET A 885 -12.73 5.17 -15.77
N ASN A 886 -12.78 4.44 -14.64
CA ASN A 886 -12.87 2.97 -14.59
C ASN A 886 -11.73 2.27 -15.34
N ALA A 887 -10.48 2.58 -15.01
CA ALA A 887 -9.33 1.83 -15.50
C ALA A 887 -9.33 0.38 -15.03
N TYR A 888 -9.85 0.11 -13.82
CA TYR A 888 -10.16 -1.24 -13.37
C TYR A 888 -11.13 -1.93 -14.33
N ASN A 889 -10.75 -3.12 -14.81
CA ASN A 889 -11.52 -3.93 -15.76
C ASN A 889 -11.55 -5.42 -15.40
N ILE A 890 -11.22 -5.82 -14.17
CA ILE A 890 -11.31 -7.22 -13.77
C ILE A 890 -12.78 -7.65 -13.66
N HIS A 891 -13.59 -6.86 -12.96
CA HIS A 891 -15.04 -7.03 -12.78
C HIS A 891 -15.84 -5.83 -13.31
N ASP A 892 -17.15 -6.01 -13.51
CA ASP A 892 -18.09 -4.95 -13.90
C ASP A 892 -18.44 -4.05 -12.69
N THR A 893 -17.66 -2.98 -12.50
CA THR A 893 -17.82 -2.04 -11.38
C THR A 893 -19.11 -1.22 -11.42
N SER A 894 -19.83 -1.20 -12.55
CA SER A 894 -21.18 -0.61 -12.59
C SER A 894 -22.21 -1.40 -11.78
N LYS A 895 -21.89 -2.65 -11.43
CA LYS A 895 -22.73 -3.53 -10.60
C LYS A 895 -22.26 -3.63 -9.15
N TRP A 896 -21.22 -2.90 -8.75
CA TRP A 896 -20.70 -3.02 -7.40
C TRP A 896 -21.64 -2.39 -6.37
N LYS A 897 -21.88 -3.11 -5.27
CA LYS A 897 -22.90 -2.80 -4.27
C LYS A 897 -22.41 -1.87 -3.16
N ASP A 898 -21.12 -1.53 -3.13
CA ASP A 898 -20.51 -0.66 -2.13
C ASP A 898 -20.16 0.75 -2.65
N LEU A 899 -19.71 0.91 -3.90
CA LEU A 899 -19.28 2.21 -4.46
C LEU A 899 -20.32 3.34 -4.31
N ASN A 900 -21.57 3.08 -4.69
CA ASN A 900 -22.65 4.09 -4.57
C ASN A 900 -22.95 4.45 -3.09
N PRO A 901 -23.19 3.48 -2.18
CA PRO A 901 -23.28 3.77 -0.74
C PRO A 901 -22.07 4.53 -0.17
N LYS A 902 -20.84 4.13 -0.52
CA LYS A 902 -19.59 4.77 -0.06
C LYS A 902 -19.47 6.23 -0.52
N PHE A 903 -20.01 6.57 -1.70
CA PHE A 903 -20.06 7.96 -2.19
C PHE A 903 -21.01 8.81 -1.35
N VAL A 904 -22.23 8.34 -1.14
CA VAL A 904 -23.22 9.05 -0.32
C VAL A 904 -22.75 9.24 1.12
N LEU A 905 -22.04 8.25 1.68
CA LEU A 905 -21.51 8.32 3.03
C LEU A 905 -20.35 9.31 3.19
N GLN A 906 -19.40 9.34 2.24
CA GLN A 906 -18.31 10.33 2.27
C GLN A 906 -18.83 11.74 2.05
N VAL A 907 -19.63 11.95 1.00
CA VAL A 907 -20.26 13.24 0.71
C VAL A 907 -21.04 13.77 1.91
N TYR A 908 -21.83 12.93 2.60
CA TYR A 908 -22.55 13.36 3.80
C TYR A 908 -21.60 13.71 4.97
N ARG A 909 -20.62 12.85 5.27
CA ARG A 909 -19.60 13.09 6.30
C ARG A 909 -18.93 14.44 6.08
N ASP A 910 -18.49 14.71 4.86
CA ASP A 910 -17.72 15.90 4.50
C ASP A 910 -18.58 17.16 4.54
N PHE A 911 -19.83 17.05 4.08
CA PHE A 911 -20.84 18.11 4.17
C PHE A 911 -21.10 18.53 5.63
N VAL A 912 -21.36 17.58 6.55
CA VAL A 912 -21.63 17.93 7.97
C VAL A 912 -20.38 18.28 8.76
N ALA A 913 -19.21 17.77 8.37
CA ALA A 913 -17.94 18.14 8.98
C ALA A 913 -17.52 19.58 8.66
N THR A 914 -17.75 20.03 7.42
CA THR A 914 -17.31 21.35 6.95
C THR A 914 -18.40 22.42 7.05
N GLY A 915 -19.67 22.04 6.98
CA GLY A 915 -20.81 22.96 6.88
C GLY A 915 -20.90 23.68 5.52
N ASP A 916 -20.18 23.21 4.49
CA ASP A 916 -20.19 23.83 3.15
C ASP A 916 -21.51 23.53 2.42
N MET A 917 -22.49 24.43 2.58
CA MET A 917 -23.76 24.40 1.86
C MET A 917 -23.59 24.50 0.34
N THR A 918 -22.54 25.15 -0.16
CA THR A 918 -22.27 25.22 -1.61
C THR A 918 -21.84 23.86 -2.12
N PHE A 919 -20.92 23.18 -1.43
CA PHE A 919 -20.58 21.77 -1.71
C PHE A 919 -21.80 20.86 -1.66
N GLY A 920 -22.62 20.98 -0.61
CA GLY A 920 -23.86 20.20 -0.48
C GLY A 920 -24.77 20.34 -1.70
N ILE A 921 -24.98 21.58 -2.17
CA ILE A 921 -25.76 21.88 -3.37
C ILE A 921 -25.09 21.36 -4.66
N ASP A 922 -23.78 21.53 -4.81
CA ASP A 922 -23.00 21.10 -5.99
C ASP A 922 -23.15 19.59 -6.27
N VAL A 923 -23.14 18.78 -5.21
CA VAL A 923 -23.09 17.30 -5.31
C VAL A 923 -24.45 16.61 -5.15
N TRP A 924 -25.47 17.31 -4.65
CA TRP A 924 -26.79 16.71 -4.38
C TRP A 924 -27.44 15.99 -5.57
N PRO A 925 -27.40 16.52 -6.82
CA PRO A 925 -27.94 15.81 -7.97
C PRO A 925 -27.25 14.45 -8.23
N SER A 926 -25.97 14.34 -7.88
CA SER A 926 -25.18 13.12 -7.98
C SER A 926 -25.48 12.15 -6.85
N VAL A 927 -25.69 12.64 -5.62
CA VAL A 927 -26.13 11.82 -4.48
C VAL A 927 -27.49 11.18 -4.78
N ARG A 928 -28.45 11.96 -5.29
CA ARG A 928 -29.74 11.43 -5.76
C ARG A 928 -29.57 10.40 -6.87
N ALA A 929 -28.80 10.71 -7.93
CA ALA A 929 -28.57 9.79 -9.03
C ALA A 929 -27.90 8.47 -8.59
N ALA A 930 -26.99 8.52 -7.60
CA ALA A 930 -26.34 7.33 -7.05
C ALA A 930 -27.31 6.47 -6.22
N MET A 931 -28.18 7.08 -5.43
CA MET A 931 -29.20 6.37 -4.65
C MET A 931 -30.30 5.77 -5.54
N ASP A 932 -30.84 6.56 -6.49
CA ASP A 932 -31.86 6.09 -7.44
C ASP A 932 -31.31 4.99 -8.37
N TYR A 933 -29.99 4.95 -8.62
CA TYR A 933 -29.34 3.85 -9.35
C TYR A 933 -29.28 2.54 -8.54
N MET A 934 -29.18 2.62 -7.21
CA MET A 934 -29.14 1.42 -6.35
C MET A 934 -30.50 0.73 -6.19
N ASP A 935 -31.61 1.41 -6.49
CA ASP A 935 -32.96 0.82 -6.45
C ASP A 935 -33.14 -0.36 -7.44
N GLN A 936 -32.22 -0.58 -8.39
CA GLN A 936 -32.25 -1.73 -9.30
C GLN A 936 -31.75 -3.06 -8.68
N PHE A 937 -31.08 -3.00 -7.52
CA PHE A 937 -30.48 -4.16 -6.85
C PHE A 937 -31.29 -4.67 -5.64
N ASP A 938 -32.48 -4.10 -5.44
CA ASP A 938 -33.52 -4.48 -4.48
C ASP A 938 -34.47 -5.47 -5.19
N LEU A 939 -34.12 -6.75 -5.17
CA LEU A 939 -34.70 -7.75 -6.09
C LEU A 939 -35.98 -8.42 -5.55
N ASP A 940 -36.15 -8.46 -4.22
CA ASP A 940 -37.37 -8.97 -3.58
C ASP A 940 -38.34 -7.87 -3.10
N GLY A 941 -37.92 -6.60 -3.11
CA GLY A 941 -38.74 -5.45 -2.77
C GLY A 941 -38.83 -5.14 -1.28
N ASP A 942 -38.01 -5.77 -0.42
CA ASP A 942 -37.95 -5.46 1.01
C ASP A 942 -37.18 -4.16 1.35
N GLY A 943 -36.54 -3.52 0.35
CA GLY A 943 -35.82 -2.26 0.50
C GLY A 943 -34.30 -2.42 0.64
N LEU A 944 -33.81 -3.64 0.85
CA LEU A 944 -32.39 -3.98 0.94
C LEU A 944 -31.80 -4.23 -0.46
N ILE A 945 -30.49 -4.46 -0.55
CA ILE A 945 -29.81 -4.77 -1.81
C ILE A 945 -29.14 -6.14 -1.75
N GLU A 946 -29.29 -6.93 -2.81
CA GLU A 946 -28.64 -8.23 -2.97
C GLU A 946 -27.32 -8.14 -3.75
N ASN A 947 -26.32 -8.92 -3.33
CA ASN A 947 -25.09 -9.18 -4.08
C ASN A 947 -25.26 -10.40 -5.03
N ASP A 948 -24.66 -10.32 -6.22
CA ASP A 948 -25.01 -11.11 -7.41
C ASP A 948 -24.37 -12.52 -7.50
N GLY A 949 -23.68 -13.01 -6.47
CA GLY A 949 -22.95 -14.29 -6.53
C GLY A 949 -21.58 -14.21 -7.22
N PHE A 950 -21.04 -13.00 -7.39
CA PHE A 950 -19.64 -12.74 -7.78
C PHE A 950 -19.03 -11.66 -6.86
N PRO A 951 -17.72 -11.37 -6.95
CA PRO A 951 -17.12 -10.25 -6.21
C PRO A 951 -17.57 -8.89 -6.78
N ASP A 952 -18.62 -8.33 -6.17
CA ASP A 952 -19.27 -7.09 -6.58
C ASP A 952 -19.10 -5.96 -5.53
N GLN A 953 -17.91 -5.86 -4.94
CA GLN A 953 -17.50 -4.87 -3.94
C GLN A 953 -15.98 -4.94 -3.68
N THR A 954 -15.41 -4.02 -2.88
CA THR A 954 -13.95 -3.86 -2.61
C THR A 954 -13.15 -5.15 -2.33
N TYR A 955 -13.75 -6.16 -1.70
CA TYR A 955 -13.18 -7.51 -1.59
C TYR A 955 -13.36 -8.26 -2.93
N ASP A 956 -12.66 -7.81 -3.96
CA ASP A 956 -12.84 -8.17 -5.38
C ASP A 956 -12.47 -9.62 -5.76
N THR A 957 -12.11 -10.47 -4.79
CA THR A 957 -11.99 -11.93 -4.96
C THR A 957 -12.87 -12.73 -3.99
N TRP A 958 -13.55 -12.07 -3.04
CA TRP A 958 -14.41 -12.71 -2.06
C TRP A 958 -15.87 -12.65 -2.50
N THR A 959 -16.40 -13.80 -2.97
CA THR A 959 -17.78 -13.92 -3.45
C THR A 959 -18.79 -13.72 -2.32
N VAL A 960 -19.89 -13.03 -2.63
CA VAL A 960 -21.05 -12.79 -1.77
C VAL A 960 -22.31 -13.30 -2.48
N HIS A 961 -23.26 -13.90 -1.74
CA HIS A 961 -24.54 -14.35 -2.29
C HIS A 961 -25.74 -13.75 -1.54
N GLY A 962 -26.59 -13.01 -2.24
CA GLY A 962 -27.72 -12.32 -1.62
C GLY A 962 -27.24 -11.17 -0.74
N VAL A 963 -27.94 -10.85 0.34
CA VAL A 963 -27.59 -9.72 1.21
C VAL A 963 -26.31 -10.01 1.99
N SER A 964 -25.27 -9.17 1.85
CA SER A 964 -24.12 -9.16 2.78
C SER A 964 -24.31 -8.28 4.00
N ALA A 965 -23.62 -8.63 5.09
CA ALA A 965 -23.47 -7.71 6.22
C ALA A 965 -22.75 -6.43 5.80
N TYR A 966 -21.73 -6.51 4.94
CA TYR A 966 -20.96 -5.37 4.45
C TYR A 966 -21.78 -4.38 3.61
N CYS A 967 -22.26 -4.79 2.42
CA CYS A 967 -22.98 -3.90 1.52
C CYS A 967 -24.35 -3.50 2.10
N GLY A 968 -25.03 -4.41 2.80
CA GLY A 968 -26.28 -4.09 3.49
C GLY A 968 -26.10 -3.04 4.59
N CYS A 969 -25.06 -3.14 5.41
CA CYS A 969 -24.78 -2.13 6.44
C CYS A 969 -24.43 -0.76 5.83
N LEU A 970 -23.63 -0.74 4.77
CA LEU A 970 -23.33 0.47 3.99
C LEU A 970 -24.61 1.08 3.37
N TRP A 971 -25.52 0.26 2.83
CA TRP A 971 -26.79 0.73 2.25
C TRP A 971 -27.74 1.34 3.29
N LEU A 972 -27.88 0.71 4.47
CA LEU A 972 -28.67 1.30 5.57
C LEU A 972 -28.10 2.66 6.01
N ALA A 973 -26.78 2.77 6.09
CA ALA A 973 -26.12 4.03 6.40
C ALA A 973 -26.34 5.08 5.29
N ALA A 974 -26.21 4.70 4.02
CA ALA A 974 -26.39 5.59 2.88
C ALA A 974 -27.84 6.10 2.76
N LEU A 975 -28.84 5.26 3.02
CA LEU A 975 -30.25 5.68 3.10
C LEU A 975 -30.49 6.71 4.21
N GLN A 976 -29.88 6.51 5.38
CA GLN A 976 -30.01 7.44 6.50
C GLN A 976 -29.28 8.77 6.23
N ALA A 977 -28.09 8.71 5.65
CA ALA A 977 -27.28 9.87 5.25
C ALA A 977 -27.96 10.68 4.13
N ALA A 978 -28.42 10.02 3.07
CA ALA A 978 -29.17 10.65 1.98
C ALA A 978 -30.45 11.34 2.49
N ALA A 979 -31.19 10.70 3.41
CA ALA A 979 -32.34 11.32 4.05
C ALA A 979 -31.93 12.58 4.84
N ALA A 980 -30.91 12.48 5.69
CA ALA A 980 -30.42 13.60 6.51
C ALA A 980 -29.88 14.78 5.67
N MET A 981 -29.29 14.51 4.50
CA MET A 981 -28.84 15.52 3.54
C MET A 981 -30.03 16.17 2.83
N ALA A 982 -31.00 15.38 2.37
CA ALA A 982 -32.19 15.85 1.65
C ALA A 982 -32.95 16.92 2.45
N PHE A 983 -33.23 16.66 3.73
CA PHE A 983 -33.94 17.61 4.59
C PHE A 983 -33.13 18.89 4.89
N GLN A 984 -31.78 18.84 4.86
CA GLN A 984 -30.94 20.03 5.00
C GLN A 984 -30.88 20.87 3.72
N LEU A 985 -31.12 20.26 2.55
CA LEU A 985 -31.12 20.91 1.24
C LEU A 985 -32.55 21.23 0.71
N GLY A 986 -33.60 20.93 1.49
CA GLY A 986 -34.99 21.23 1.16
C GLY A 986 -35.71 20.19 0.27
N ASP A 987 -35.11 19.02 0.05
CA ASP A 987 -35.64 17.94 -0.79
C ASP A 987 -36.49 16.94 0.01
N GLU A 988 -37.56 17.45 0.65
CA GLU A 988 -38.36 16.68 1.63
C GLU A 988 -38.96 15.38 1.08
N GLU A 989 -39.38 15.37 -0.20
CA GLU A 989 -39.95 14.19 -0.86
C GLU A 989 -38.92 13.05 -0.94
N PHE A 990 -37.69 13.39 -1.36
CA PHE A 990 -36.59 12.42 -1.43
C PHE A 990 -36.12 11.99 -0.04
N GLY A 991 -36.08 12.91 0.93
CA GLY A 991 -35.78 12.61 2.33
C GLY A 991 -36.74 11.57 2.92
N GLU A 992 -38.05 11.74 2.70
CA GLU A 992 -39.07 10.79 3.12
C GLU A 992 -39.08 9.49 2.28
N LYS A 993 -38.65 9.50 1.00
CA LYS A 993 -38.39 8.26 0.22
C LYS A 993 -37.32 7.42 0.90
N CYS A 994 -36.14 7.98 1.13
CA CYS A 994 -35.00 7.28 1.73
C CYS A 994 -35.31 6.81 3.15
N LYS A 995 -35.98 7.63 3.96
CA LYS A 995 -36.41 7.29 5.33
C LYS A 995 -37.40 6.13 5.38
N ARG A 996 -38.38 6.04 4.47
CA ARG A 996 -39.26 4.86 4.38
C ARG A 996 -38.50 3.60 4.01
N LYS A 997 -37.64 3.64 2.98
CA LYS A 997 -36.84 2.47 2.56
C LYS A 997 -35.88 2.02 3.68
N PHE A 998 -35.24 2.94 4.40
CA PHE A 998 -34.39 2.64 5.56
C PHE A 998 -35.10 1.78 6.62
N LEU A 999 -36.34 2.10 6.96
CA LEU A 999 -37.10 1.36 7.98
C LEU A 999 -37.46 -0.07 7.54
N MET A 1000 -37.78 -0.26 6.25
CA MET A 1000 -38.03 -1.59 5.68
C MET A 1000 -36.72 -2.40 5.61
N ALA A 1001 -35.70 -1.83 4.97
CA ALA A 1001 -34.39 -2.45 4.77
C ALA A 1001 -33.70 -2.83 6.09
N LYS A 1002 -33.83 -2.02 7.15
CA LYS A 1002 -33.26 -2.34 8.47
C LYS A 1002 -33.90 -3.59 9.07
N HIS A 1003 -35.23 -3.70 8.99
CA HIS A 1003 -35.95 -4.88 9.48
C HIS A 1003 -35.56 -6.13 8.67
N ALA A 1004 -35.46 -6.01 7.34
CA ALA A 1004 -34.97 -7.06 6.47
C ALA A 1004 -33.54 -7.50 6.81
N PHE A 1005 -32.60 -6.56 6.97
CA PHE A 1005 -31.19 -6.84 7.28
C PHE A 1005 -31.02 -7.60 8.59
N GLU A 1006 -31.70 -7.15 9.65
CA GLU A 1006 -31.67 -7.86 10.94
C GLU A 1006 -32.29 -9.25 10.83
N ALA A 1007 -33.42 -9.40 10.13
CA ALA A 1007 -34.08 -10.70 9.95
C ALA A 1007 -33.29 -11.68 9.05
N LYS A 1008 -32.63 -11.18 8.00
CA LYS A 1008 -31.82 -11.98 7.05
C LYS A 1008 -30.47 -12.40 7.68
N LEU A 1009 -29.82 -11.58 8.53
CA LEU A 1009 -28.41 -11.79 8.93
C LEU A 1009 -28.09 -11.91 10.43
N TRP A 1010 -28.88 -11.36 11.36
CA TRP A 1010 -28.52 -11.34 12.79
C TRP A 1010 -28.66 -12.73 13.42
N ASN A 1011 -27.53 -13.34 13.80
CA ASN A 1011 -27.50 -14.71 14.32
C ASN A 1011 -27.57 -14.81 15.86
N GLY A 1012 -27.89 -13.71 16.55
CA GLY A 1012 -27.93 -13.64 18.01
C GLY A 1012 -26.61 -13.26 18.68
N SER A 1013 -25.50 -13.18 17.94
CA SER A 1013 -24.19 -12.77 18.46
C SER A 1013 -23.45 -11.78 17.54
N TYR A 1014 -23.63 -11.89 16.22
CA TYR A 1014 -23.04 -11.01 15.21
C TYR A 1014 -23.90 -11.06 13.92
N PHE A 1015 -23.51 -10.33 12.88
CA PHE A 1015 -24.14 -10.42 11.56
C PHE A 1015 -23.40 -11.44 10.69
N SER A 1016 -24.14 -12.38 10.12
CA SER A 1016 -23.58 -13.41 9.23
C SER A 1016 -23.04 -12.75 7.95
N TYR A 1017 -21.91 -13.22 7.40
CA TYR A 1017 -21.23 -12.62 6.24
C TYR A 1017 -22.19 -12.33 5.07
N ASP A 1018 -22.97 -13.33 4.67
CA ASP A 1018 -24.05 -13.18 3.69
C ASP A 1018 -25.28 -14.05 4.04
N SER A 1019 -26.40 -13.78 3.36
CA SER A 1019 -27.65 -14.55 3.49
C SER A 1019 -27.64 -15.86 2.68
N GLY A 1020 -26.46 -16.30 2.22
CA GLY A 1020 -26.29 -17.49 1.41
C GLY A 1020 -26.32 -18.80 2.20
N SER A 1021 -26.00 -19.88 1.50
CA SER A 1021 -25.94 -21.25 2.03
C SER A 1021 -24.55 -21.89 1.92
N SER A 1022 -23.52 -21.09 1.62
CA SER A 1022 -22.14 -21.57 1.46
C SER A 1022 -21.47 -21.84 2.82
N SER A 1023 -20.27 -22.43 2.79
CA SER A 1023 -19.47 -22.61 4.02
C SER A 1023 -18.97 -21.30 4.63
N ASN A 1024 -18.86 -20.21 3.85
CA ASN A 1024 -18.44 -18.88 4.33
C ASN A 1024 -19.60 -17.94 4.67
N SER A 1025 -20.87 -18.24 4.34
CA SER A 1025 -22.03 -17.40 4.72
C SER A 1025 -22.11 -17.10 6.23
N LYS A 1026 -21.56 -17.98 7.07
CA LYS A 1026 -21.50 -17.83 8.53
C LYS A 1026 -20.14 -17.35 9.06
N SER A 1027 -19.22 -16.94 8.20
CA SER A 1027 -17.95 -16.37 8.64
C SER A 1027 -18.17 -15.02 9.35
N ILE A 1028 -17.31 -14.72 10.32
CA ILE A 1028 -17.27 -13.44 11.02
C ILE A 1028 -16.35 -12.54 10.19
N GLN A 1029 -16.93 -11.62 9.42
CA GLN A 1029 -16.16 -10.63 8.65
C GLN A 1029 -15.72 -9.49 9.57
N ALA A 1030 -14.46 -9.05 9.45
CA ALA A 1030 -13.95 -7.94 10.26
C ALA A 1030 -14.75 -6.65 10.03
N ASP A 1031 -15.05 -6.32 8.77
CA ASP A 1031 -15.67 -5.04 8.39
C ASP A 1031 -17.21 -5.06 8.30
N GLN A 1032 -17.87 -6.04 8.93
CA GLN A 1032 -19.34 -6.23 8.86
C GLN A 1032 -20.18 -5.06 9.44
N LEU A 1033 -19.54 -4.01 9.93
CA LEU A 1033 -20.14 -2.79 10.49
C LEU A 1033 -19.66 -1.50 9.80
N ALA A 1034 -19.09 -1.56 8.59
CA ALA A 1034 -18.57 -0.39 7.85
C ALA A 1034 -19.58 0.79 7.71
N GLY A 1035 -20.88 0.51 7.58
CA GLY A 1035 -21.92 1.54 7.59
C GLY A 1035 -22.13 2.17 8.98
N GLN A 1036 -22.11 1.37 10.05
CA GLN A 1036 -22.22 1.82 11.44
C GLN A 1036 -20.97 2.60 11.90
N TRP A 1037 -19.81 2.31 11.32
CA TRP A 1037 -18.61 3.14 11.46
C TRP A 1037 -18.88 4.56 10.94
N TYR A 1038 -19.39 4.67 9.72
CA TYR A 1038 -19.63 5.96 9.06
C TYR A 1038 -20.79 6.76 9.66
N THR A 1039 -21.89 6.13 10.09
CA THR A 1039 -22.98 6.86 10.77
C THR A 1039 -22.49 7.50 12.06
N ALA A 1040 -21.81 6.73 12.91
CA ALA A 1040 -21.22 7.24 14.16
C ALA A 1040 -20.13 8.30 13.90
N SER A 1041 -19.35 8.17 12.83
CA SER A 1041 -18.35 9.17 12.41
C SER A 1041 -18.96 10.46 11.81
N SER A 1042 -20.24 10.46 11.48
CA SER A 1042 -20.94 11.56 10.79
C SER A 1042 -22.12 12.13 11.61
N GLY A 1043 -22.17 11.86 12.92
CA GLY A 1043 -23.21 12.39 13.81
C GLY A 1043 -24.62 11.81 13.57
N LEU A 1044 -24.74 10.73 12.79
CA LEU A 1044 -26.02 10.07 12.53
C LEU A 1044 -26.39 9.10 13.65
N PRO A 1045 -27.70 8.82 13.86
CA PRO A 1045 -28.14 7.81 14.83
C PRO A 1045 -27.60 6.41 14.52
N ASN A 1046 -27.29 5.63 15.56
CA ASN A 1046 -26.88 4.24 15.41
C ASN A 1046 -27.85 3.42 14.55
N LEU A 1047 -27.31 2.61 13.64
CA LEU A 1047 -28.08 1.73 12.75
C LEU A 1047 -28.78 0.63 13.55
N PHE A 1048 -28.10 0.09 14.55
CA PHE A 1048 -28.55 -1.06 15.35
C PHE A 1048 -28.59 -0.73 16.83
N ASP A 1049 -29.24 -1.58 17.62
CA ASP A 1049 -29.23 -1.43 19.08
C ASP A 1049 -27.82 -1.56 19.64
N ASP A 1050 -27.53 -0.79 20.70
CA ASP A 1050 -26.22 -0.71 21.34
C ASP A 1050 -25.62 -2.08 21.71
N PHE A 1051 -26.49 -3.03 22.08
CA PHE A 1051 -26.14 -4.44 22.32
C PHE A 1051 -25.65 -5.17 21.06
N LYS A 1052 -26.32 -5.01 19.90
CA LYS A 1052 -25.93 -5.67 18.64
C LYS A 1052 -24.56 -5.15 18.19
N ILE A 1053 -24.36 -3.84 18.24
CA ILE A 1053 -23.08 -3.19 17.90
C ILE A 1053 -21.95 -3.75 18.78
N LYS A 1054 -22.11 -3.69 20.10
CA LYS A 1054 -21.08 -4.14 21.05
C LYS A 1054 -20.85 -5.64 21.02
N SER A 1055 -21.88 -6.45 20.83
CA SER A 1055 -21.76 -7.91 20.64
C SER A 1055 -20.98 -8.25 19.37
N THR A 1056 -21.28 -7.60 18.25
CA THR A 1056 -20.55 -7.81 16.99
C THR A 1056 -19.09 -7.38 17.10
N LEU A 1057 -18.81 -6.18 17.63
CA LEU A 1057 -17.43 -5.71 17.82
C LEU A 1057 -16.66 -6.59 18.81
N GLN A 1058 -17.30 -7.06 19.88
CA GLN A 1058 -16.72 -8.03 20.80
C GLN A 1058 -16.40 -9.35 20.10
N LYS A 1059 -17.28 -9.83 19.21
CA LYS A 1059 -17.06 -11.05 18.42
C LYS A 1059 -15.86 -10.91 17.48
N ILE A 1060 -15.76 -9.78 16.78
CA ILE A 1060 -14.64 -9.47 15.89
C ILE A 1060 -13.32 -9.41 16.69
N PHE A 1061 -13.32 -8.78 17.85
CA PHE A 1061 -12.16 -8.75 18.74
C PHE A 1061 -11.76 -10.16 19.20
N ASP A 1062 -12.68 -10.94 19.76
CA ASP A 1062 -12.40 -12.27 20.33
C ASP A 1062 -12.03 -13.32 19.27
N TYR A 1063 -12.37 -13.10 18.00
CA TYR A 1063 -12.11 -14.01 16.91
C TYR A 1063 -11.07 -13.46 15.91
N ASN A 1064 -11.44 -12.45 15.12
CA ASN A 1064 -10.61 -11.93 14.02
C ASN A 1064 -9.28 -11.33 14.48
N VAL A 1065 -9.22 -10.84 15.73
CA VAL A 1065 -8.00 -10.29 16.35
C VAL A 1065 -7.37 -11.33 17.30
N MET A 1066 -8.05 -11.70 18.38
CA MET A 1066 -7.40 -12.43 19.48
C MET A 1066 -7.03 -13.89 19.16
N LYS A 1067 -7.74 -14.58 18.25
CA LYS A 1067 -7.31 -15.91 17.78
C LYS A 1067 -6.14 -15.83 16.78
N VAL A 1068 -5.90 -14.66 16.19
CA VAL A 1068 -4.87 -14.42 15.19
C VAL A 1068 -3.57 -14.02 15.87
N LYS A 1069 -2.75 -15.02 16.21
CA LYS A 1069 -1.45 -14.88 16.91
C LYS A 1069 -1.54 -14.04 18.20
N GLY A 1070 -2.69 -14.04 18.88
CA GLY A 1070 -2.93 -13.25 20.09
C GLY A 1070 -3.12 -11.74 19.84
N GLY A 1071 -3.73 -11.35 18.72
CA GLY A 1071 -3.96 -9.94 18.34
C GLY A 1071 -2.76 -9.23 17.73
N ARG A 1072 -1.58 -9.86 17.71
CA ARG A 1072 -0.29 -9.25 17.36
C ARG A 1072 -0.06 -8.95 15.87
N MET A 1073 -1.10 -9.03 15.03
CA MET A 1073 -1.00 -8.80 13.59
C MET A 1073 -2.11 -7.92 13.00
N GLY A 1074 -3.14 -7.55 13.77
CA GLY A 1074 -4.35 -6.89 13.28
C GLY A 1074 -5.56 -7.82 13.19
N ALA A 1075 -6.59 -7.44 12.43
CA ALA A 1075 -7.82 -8.22 12.25
C ALA A 1075 -7.81 -8.99 10.92
N VAL A 1076 -7.90 -10.33 10.96
CA VAL A 1076 -8.08 -11.12 9.72
C VAL A 1076 -9.48 -10.89 9.14
N ASN A 1077 -9.58 -10.74 7.83
CA ASN A 1077 -10.82 -10.37 7.16
C ASN A 1077 -11.96 -11.36 7.42
N GLY A 1078 -11.70 -12.66 7.34
CA GLY A 1078 -12.67 -13.74 7.56
C GLY A 1078 -12.19 -14.79 8.54
N ILE A 1079 -13.05 -15.14 9.49
CA ILE A 1079 -12.82 -16.25 10.42
C ILE A 1079 -14.12 -17.01 10.70
N GLN A 1080 -14.07 -18.33 10.63
CA GLN A 1080 -15.24 -19.19 10.79
C GLN A 1080 -15.70 -19.25 12.27
N PRO A 1081 -16.97 -19.63 12.56
CA PRO A 1081 -17.50 -19.73 13.92
C PRO A 1081 -16.75 -20.73 14.83
N ASN A 1082 -16.06 -21.70 14.21
CA ASN A 1082 -15.19 -22.68 14.88
C ASN A 1082 -13.84 -22.08 15.33
N GLY A 1083 -13.49 -20.86 14.89
CA GLY A 1083 -12.25 -20.16 15.22
C GLY A 1083 -11.07 -20.43 14.28
N LYS A 1084 -11.26 -21.12 13.15
CA LYS A 1084 -10.28 -21.19 12.05
C LYS A 1084 -10.46 -20.01 11.10
N VAL A 1085 -9.36 -19.52 10.54
CA VAL A 1085 -9.38 -18.51 9.46
C VAL A 1085 -10.15 -19.04 8.26
N ASP A 1086 -10.85 -18.14 7.55
CA ASP A 1086 -11.57 -18.48 6.33
C ASP A 1086 -10.61 -18.51 5.13
N GLU A 1087 -10.44 -19.69 4.53
CA GLU A 1087 -9.56 -19.94 3.38
C GLU A 1087 -10.36 -20.13 2.07
N THR A 1088 -11.61 -19.64 1.99
CA THR A 1088 -12.44 -19.78 0.77
C THR A 1088 -11.91 -18.95 -0.41
N CYS A 1089 -11.28 -17.79 -0.15
CA CYS A 1089 -10.50 -17.01 -1.10
C CYS A 1089 -9.19 -16.48 -0.47
N MET A 1090 -8.39 -15.76 -1.25
CA MET A 1090 -7.15 -15.15 -0.76
C MET A 1090 -7.41 -13.99 0.22
N GLN A 1091 -8.39 -13.13 -0.07
CA GLN A 1091 -8.69 -11.98 0.77
C GLN A 1091 -9.31 -12.36 2.13
N SER A 1092 -10.04 -13.47 2.22
CA SER A 1092 -10.63 -13.92 3.49
C SER A 1092 -9.59 -14.34 4.53
N ARG A 1093 -8.41 -14.81 4.07
CA ARG A 1093 -7.25 -15.18 4.91
C ARG A 1093 -6.20 -14.08 5.08
N GLU A 1094 -6.42 -12.91 4.48
CA GLU A 1094 -5.59 -11.72 4.66
C GLU A 1094 -6.00 -10.90 5.89
N ILE A 1095 -5.05 -10.14 6.43
CA ILE A 1095 -5.28 -9.02 7.33
C ILE A 1095 -5.14 -7.75 6.51
N TRP A 1096 -6.21 -6.95 6.39
CA TRP A 1096 -6.15 -5.64 5.72
C TRP A 1096 -5.82 -4.55 6.75
N THR A 1097 -4.81 -3.74 6.44
CA THR A 1097 -4.26 -2.72 7.36
C THR A 1097 -5.29 -1.61 7.62
N GLY A 1098 -5.83 -1.02 6.55
CA GLY A 1098 -6.85 0.03 6.62
C GLY A 1098 -8.16 -0.43 7.27
N VAL A 1099 -8.61 -1.65 6.97
CA VAL A 1099 -9.80 -2.25 7.62
C VAL A 1099 -9.57 -2.46 9.11
N THR A 1100 -8.37 -2.90 9.52
CA THR A 1100 -8.06 -3.05 10.95
C THR A 1100 -8.14 -1.71 11.69
N TYR A 1101 -7.66 -0.61 11.09
CA TYR A 1101 -7.81 0.74 11.65
C TYR A 1101 -9.27 1.24 11.64
N ALA A 1102 -10.07 0.94 10.61
CA ALA A 1102 -11.51 1.26 10.57
C ALA A 1102 -12.31 0.51 11.65
N VAL A 1103 -12.05 -0.78 11.83
CA VAL A 1103 -12.61 -1.60 12.92
C VAL A 1103 -12.19 -1.05 14.28
N ALA A 1104 -10.94 -0.63 14.44
CA ALA A 1104 -10.46 0.01 15.67
C ALA A 1104 -11.16 1.36 15.95
N SER A 1105 -11.37 2.19 14.93
CA SER A 1105 -12.17 3.43 15.03
C SER A 1105 -13.62 3.12 15.45
N THR A 1106 -14.24 2.11 14.85
CA THR A 1106 -15.59 1.65 15.20
C THR A 1106 -15.68 1.19 16.65
N MET A 1107 -14.65 0.52 17.17
CA MET A 1107 -14.56 0.17 18.60
C MET A 1107 -14.43 1.41 19.50
N ILE A 1108 -13.63 2.41 19.13
CA ILE A 1108 -13.53 3.67 19.89
C ILE A 1108 -14.90 4.37 19.94
N LEU A 1109 -15.57 4.53 18.80
CA LEU A 1109 -16.91 5.14 18.69
C LEU A 1109 -17.97 4.40 19.52
N ALA A 1110 -17.87 3.07 19.61
CA ALA A 1110 -18.74 2.25 20.45
C ALA A 1110 -18.40 2.30 21.95
N GLY A 1111 -17.37 3.05 22.37
CA GLY A 1111 -16.90 3.11 23.76
C GLY A 1111 -16.08 1.89 24.20
N MET A 1112 -15.47 1.17 23.24
CA MET A 1112 -14.61 0.00 23.44
C MET A 1112 -13.13 0.36 23.17
N GLU A 1113 -12.71 1.56 23.61
CA GLU A 1113 -11.44 2.22 23.30
C GLU A 1113 -10.19 1.32 23.48
N GLU A 1114 -10.07 0.62 24.61
CA GLU A 1114 -8.99 -0.33 24.91
C GLU A 1114 -8.84 -1.43 23.83
N LYS A 1115 -9.97 -1.92 23.30
CA LYS A 1115 -10.02 -2.96 22.27
C LYS A 1115 -9.75 -2.39 20.88
N GLY A 1116 -10.17 -1.15 20.62
CA GLY A 1116 -9.79 -0.41 19.42
C GLY A 1116 -8.28 -0.24 19.33
N PHE A 1117 -7.64 0.32 20.36
CA PHE A 1117 -6.19 0.43 20.40
C PHE A 1117 -5.49 -0.94 20.37
N SER A 1118 -5.98 -1.97 21.07
CA SER A 1118 -5.38 -3.32 21.02
C SER A 1118 -5.46 -3.96 19.62
N THR A 1119 -6.52 -3.68 18.86
CA THR A 1119 -6.70 -4.14 17.48
C THR A 1119 -5.71 -3.45 16.53
N ALA A 1120 -5.57 -2.13 16.64
CA ALA A 1120 -4.63 -1.35 15.84
C ALA A 1120 -3.16 -1.54 16.24
N GLU A 1121 -2.86 -1.84 17.51
CA GLU A 1121 -1.51 -2.18 17.98
C GLU A 1121 -0.95 -3.40 17.24
N GLY A 1122 -1.81 -4.33 16.80
CA GLY A 1122 -1.42 -5.45 15.94
C GLY A 1122 -0.78 -5.03 14.61
N ILE A 1123 -1.24 -3.93 14.00
CA ILE A 1123 -0.64 -3.35 12.78
C ILE A 1123 0.71 -2.72 13.07
N PHE A 1124 0.84 -2.01 14.21
CA PHE A 1124 2.14 -1.51 14.67
C PHE A 1124 3.13 -2.65 14.96
N ILE A 1125 2.72 -3.68 15.69
CA ILE A 1125 3.59 -4.81 16.05
C ILE A 1125 4.10 -5.53 14.80
N ALA A 1126 3.21 -5.85 13.85
CA ALA A 1126 3.58 -6.56 12.63
C ALA A 1126 4.33 -5.70 11.61
N GLY A 1127 3.90 -4.46 11.34
CA GLY A 1127 4.47 -3.63 10.29
C GLY A 1127 5.63 -2.73 10.72
N TRP A 1128 5.50 -2.08 11.88
CA TRP A 1128 6.32 -0.93 12.29
C TRP A 1128 7.31 -1.20 13.43
N SER A 1129 7.12 -2.24 14.24
CA SER A 1129 7.96 -2.50 15.43
C SER A 1129 9.36 -3.05 15.11
N GLU A 1130 10.28 -3.02 16.10
CA GLU A 1130 11.65 -3.56 16.02
C GLU A 1130 11.68 -4.97 15.38
N ASN A 1131 10.75 -5.82 15.81
CA ASN A 1131 10.68 -7.25 15.48
C ASN A 1131 9.53 -7.58 14.49
N GLY A 1132 9.02 -6.56 13.79
CA GLY A 1132 8.04 -6.70 12.71
C GLY A 1132 8.67 -7.09 11.37
N PHE A 1133 7.84 -7.17 10.32
CA PHE A 1133 8.23 -7.66 8.99
C PHE A 1133 9.03 -6.66 8.16
N GLY A 1134 8.82 -5.34 8.35
CA GLY A 1134 9.60 -4.31 7.63
C GLY A 1134 8.80 -3.28 6.82
N TYR A 1135 7.55 -2.97 7.20
CA TYR A 1135 6.63 -2.21 6.36
C TYR A 1135 6.58 -0.70 6.65
N TRP A 1136 7.42 -0.18 7.53
CA TRP A 1136 7.52 1.26 7.78
C TRP A 1136 7.77 2.05 6.47
N PHE A 1137 6.98 3.10 6.23
CA PHE A 1137 7.00 3.90 4.99
C PHE A 1137 6.80 3.09 3.70
N GLN A 1138 6.19 1.91 3.81
CA GLN A 1138 5.72 1.10 2.68
C GLN A 1138 4.52 0.22 3.04
N THR A 1139 3.70 0.66 4.01
CA THR A 1139 2.57 -0.08 4.56
C THR A 1139 1.69 -0.64 3.44
N PRO A 1140 1.52 -1.98 3.37
CA PRO A 1140 0.75 -2.59 2.30
C PRO A 1140 -0.76 -2.52 2.57
N GLU A 1141 -1.54 -2.85 1.54
CA GLU A 1141 -2.95 -3.20 1.70
C GLU A 1141 -3.11 -4.33 2.73
N ALA A 1142 -2.38 -5.42 2.50
CA ALA A 1142 -2.60 -6.68 3.20
C ALA A 1142 -1.32 -7.45 3.54
N TRP A 1143 -1.44 -8.33 4.54
CA TRP A 1143 -0.51 -9.43 4.75
C TRP A 1143 -1.21 -10.73 5.21
N THR A 1144 -0.55 -11.86 4.97
CA THR A 1144 -0.96 -13.17 5.49
C THR A 1144 -0.41 -13.41 6.91
N LEU A 1145 -0.82 -14.53 7.54
CA LEU A 1145 -0.35 -14.96 8.87
C LEU A 1145 1.16 -15.22 9.01
N ASP A 1146 1.89 -15.25 7.89
CA ASP A 1146 3.33 -15.47 7.82
C ASP A 1146 4.13 -14.19 7.53
N GLY A 1147 3.45 -13.04 7.41
CA GLY A 1147 4.08 -11.77 7.06
C GLY A 1147 4.50 -11.68 5.59
N HIS A 1148 3.73 -12.29 4.70
CA HIS A 1148 3.86 -12.07 3.26
C HIS A 1148 2.84 -11.03 2.82
N PHE A 1149 3.28 -9.98 2.10
CA PHE A 1149 2.47 -8.80 1.77
C PHE A 1149 1.71 -8.94 0.44
N ARG A 1150 0.73 -8.07 0.22
CA ARG A 1150 0.16 -7.75 -1.10
C ARG A 1150 0.02 -6.23 -1.25
N SER A 1151 0.47 -5.67 -2.38
CA SER A 1151 0.44 -4.23 -2.70
C SER A 1151 1.12 -3.34 -1.65
N LEU A 1152 2.45 -3.16 -1.75
CA LEU A 1152 3.19 -2.20 -0.91
C LEU A 1152 2.83 -0.75 -1.26
N ILE A 1153 3.00 0.15 -0.29
CA ILE A 1153 2.69 1.59 -0.39
C ILE A 1153 1.27 1.77 -0.88
N TYR A 1154 0.33 1.62 0.05
CA TYR A 1154 -1.09 1.55 -0.25
C TYR A 1154 -1.89 2.66 0.44
N MET A 1155 -3.01 3.05 -0.16
CA MET A 1155 -3.85 4.16 0.31
C MET A 1155 -4.64 3.82 1.59
N ARG A 1156 -5.21 2.60 1.69
CA ARG A 1156 -6.09 2.17 2.80
C ARG A 1156 -5.50 2.35 4.21
N PRO A 1157 -4.19 2.12 4.48
CA PRO A 1157 -3.53 2.45 5.76
C PRO A 1157 -3.83 3.82 6.38
N LEU A 1158 -4.14 4.85 5.57
CA LEU A 1158 -4.50 6.19 6.07
C LEU A 1158 -5.73 6.19 7.00
N ALA A 1159 -6.52 5.11 7.03
CA ALA A 1159 -7.63 4.89 7.96
C ALA A 1159 -7.28 4.97 9.45
N ILE A 1160 -5.99 4.98 9.83
CA ILE A 1160 -5.56 5.35 11.20
C ILE A 1160 -6.05 6.76 11.59
N TRP A 1161 -6.24 7.67 10.62
CA TRP A 1161 -6.87 8.97 10.84
C TRP A 1161 -8.37 8.87 11.14
N GLY A 1162 -9.04 7.79 10.74
CA GLY A 1162 -10.38 7.45 11.24
C GLY A 1162 -10.40 7.14 12.74
N MET A 1163 -9.31 6.63 13.33
CA MET A 1163 -9.19 6.52 14.78
C MET A 1163 -9.02 7.90 15.43
N GLN A 1164 -8.20 8.79 14.84
CA GLN A 1164 -8.00 10.15 15.36
C GLN A 1164 -9.32 10.94 15.31
N TRP A 1165 -10.07 10.83 14.20
CA TRP A 1165 -11.42 11.36 14.05
C TRP A 1165 -12.37 10.91 15.15
N ALA A 1166 -12.37 9.62 15.50
CA ALA A 1166 -13.18 9.09 16.60
C ALA A 1166 -12.81 9.66 17.98
N LEU A 1167 -11.56 10.09 18.17
CA LEU A 1167 -11.03 10.65 19.41
C LEU A 1167 -11.18 12.18 19.51
N SER A 1168 -11.21 12.89 18.37
CA SER A 1168 -11.26 14.36 18.30
C SER A 1168 -12.31 14.90 17.30
N MET A 1169 -13.45 14.23 17.19
CA MET A 1169 -14.54 14.54 16.24
C MET A 1169 -14.96 16.03 16.27
N PRO A 1170 -15.19 16.68 15.11
CA PRO A 1170 -15.52 18.11 15.07
C PRO A 1170 -16.85 18.43 15.77
N ARG A 1171 -16.95 19.63 16.36
CA ARG A 1171 -18.17 20.06 17.07
C ARG A 1171 -19.42 20.10 16.17
N ALA A 1172 -19.27 20.41 14.88
CA ALA A 1172 -20.38 20.39 13.92
C ALA A 1172 -21.00 18.98 13.76
N VAL A 1173 -20.21 17.93 13.98
CA VAL A 1173 -20.62 16.52 13.91
C VAL A 1173 -21.19 16.03 15.25
N LEU A 1174 -20.70 16.56 16.37
CA LEU A 1174 -21.18 16.23 17.72
C LEU A 1174 -22.43 17.01 18.15
N GLU A 1175 -22.61 18.22 17.63
CA GLU A 1175 -23.75 19.11 17.85
C GLU A 1175 -24.43 19.46 16.51
N PRO A 1176 -24.91 18.45 15.74
CA PRO A 1176 -25.56 18.70 14.47
C PRO A 1176 -26.86 19.51 14.68
N PRO A 1177 -27.33 20.25 13.66
CA PRO A 1177 -28.61 20.95 13.74
C PRO A 1177 -29.72 20.02 14.21
N LYS A 1178 -30.53 20.47 15.18
CA LYS A 1178 -31.62 19.67 15.77
C LYS A 1178 -32.80 19.51 14.82
N ILE A 1179 -32.63 18.69 13.79
CA ILE A 1179 -33.69 18.30 12.87
C ILE A 1179 -34.23 16.93 13.33
N SER A 1180 -35.50 16.90 13.72
CA SER A 1180 -36.22 15.74 14.27
C SER A 1180 -36.55 14.68 13.18
N ILE A 1181 -35.56 14.27 12.39
CA ILE A 1181 -35.73 13.44 11.19
C ILE A 1181 -36.04 11.98 11.56
N MET A 1182 -35.32 11.46 12.57
CA MET A 1182 -35.29 10.04 12.97
C MET A 1182 -35.62 9.84 14.48
N ASP A 1183 -36.22 10.84 15.13
CA ASP A 1183 -36.42 10.82 16.59
C ASP A 1183 -37.41 9.73 17.04
N ARG A 1184 -36.84 8.66 17.60
CA ARG A 1184 -37.47 7.70 18.54
C ARG A 1184 -38.76 7.03 18.07
N ILE A 1185 -38.65 6.14 17.09
CA ILE A 1185 -39.71 5.17 16.79
C ILE A 1185 -39.75 4.09 17.89
N ASP A 1186 -40.79 4.15 18.72
CA ASP A 1186 -41.14 3.07 19.65
C ASP A 1186 -41.78 1.90 18.85
N MET A 1187 -41.03 0.81 18.70
CA MET A 1187 -41.39 -0.36 17.87
C MET A 1187 -42.62 -1.15 18.36
N SER A 1188 -43.26 -0.73 19.45
CA SER A 1188 -44.41 -1.41 20.07
C SER A 1188 -45.72 -1.38 19.25
N THR A 1189 -45.88 -0.47 18.28
CA THR A 1189 -47.18 -0.20 17.62
C THR A 1189 -47.43 -0.93 16.29
N LEU A 1190 -46.39 -1.46 15.63
CA LEU A 1190 -46.53 -2.19 14.35
C LEU A 1190 -46.93 -3.67 14.52
N SER A 1191 -46.74 -4.25 15.71
CA SER A 1191 -47.02 -5.67 15.97
C SER A 1191 -48.52 -6.03 16.00
N SER A 1192 -49.42 -5.07 16.21
CA SER A 1192 -50.84 -5.34 16.51
C SER A 1192 -51.80 -5.25 15.31
N ARG A 1193 -51.32 -5.34 14.05
CA ARG A 1193 -52.20 -5.10 12.88
C ARG A 1193 -52.09 -6.03 11.67
N SER A 1194 -51.64 -7.28 11.85
CA SER A 1194 -51.83 -8.35 10.86
C SER A 1194 -52.15 -9.71 11.50
N THR A 1195 -53.44 -10.04 11.63
CA THR A 1195 -53.93 -11.43 11.71
C THR A 1195 -55.46 -11.50 11.61
N ARG A 1196 -55.99 -12.56 10.97
CA ARG A 1196 -57.40 -13.02 10.93
C ARG A 1196 -58.38 -12.34 9.95
N THR A 1197 -58.17 -12.61 8.68
CA THR A 1197 -59.18 -13.25 7.81
C THR A 1197 -58.78 -14.73 7.65
N GLU A 1198 -59.64 -15.74 7.55
CA GLU A 1198 -61.10 -15.88 7.71
C GLU A 1198 -61.39 -17.19 8.51
N ALA A 1199 -62.62 -17.40 9.02
CA ALA A 1199 -63.33 -18.70 8.96
C ALA A 1199 -64.63 -18.72 9.80
N ASP A 1200 -65.76 -19.00 9.12
CA ASP A 1200 -67.04 -19.55 9.61
C ASP A 1200 -67.80 -18.81 10.75
N GLY A 1201 -69.10 -19.06 10.88
CA GLY A 1201 -70.00 -18.26 11.72
C GLY A 1201 -71.13 -19.01 12.40
N ARG A 1202 -71.70 -18.38 13.43
CA ARG A 1202 -73.02 -18.72 14.01
C ARG A 1202 -73.62 -17.52 14.74
N LYS A 1203 -74.95 -17.57 14.93
CA LYS A 1203 -75.78 -16.48 15.48
C LYS A 1203 -75.63 -16.39 17.01
N ALA A 1204 -75.63 -15.18 17.59
CA ALA A 1204 -76.77 -14.65 18.38
C ALA A 1204 -76.44 -13.60 19.48
N SER A 1205 -77.37 -12.65 19.62
CA SER A 1205 -77.80 -11.98 20.87
C SER A 1205 -77.00 -10.81 21.50
N ARG A 1206 -77.78 -9.83 21.99
CA ARG A 1206 -77.39 -8.54 22.61
C ARG A 1206 -77.08 -8.67 24.12
N LYS A 1207 -76.14 -7.85 24.62
CA LYS A 1207 -76.26 -6.84 25.72
C LYS A 1207 -74.84 -6.37 26.11
N GLN A 1208 -74.46 -5.11 26.37
CA GLN A 1208 -75.06 -3.83 26.85
C GLN A 1208 -74.57 -3.49 28.28
N LYS A 1209 -74.16 -2.21 28.48
CA LYS A 1209 -73.47 -1.61 29.68
C LYS A 1209 -71.96 -1.95 29.69
N GLY A 1210 -71.04 -1.09 30.13
CA GLY A 1210 -71.06 0.25 30.77
C GLY A 1210 -69.86 0.34 31.75
N PHE A 1211 -69.10 1.42 31.94
CA PHE A 1211 -69.46 2.82 32.25
C PHE A 1211 -68.25 3.78 32.00
N TRP A 1212 -68.52 5.07 31.75
CA TRP A 1212 -67.80 6.33 32.10
C TRP A 1212 -66.27 6.33 32.37
N ASN A 1213 -65.42 7.18 31.75
CA ASN A 1213 -65.33 8.66 31.63
C ASN A 1213 -64.80 9.45 32.86
N SER A 1214 -63.50 9.78 32.85
CA SER A 1214 -62.88 11.04 33.35
C SER A 1214 -61.42 11.13 32.85
N MET A 1215 -61.07 11.98 31.88
CA MET A 1215 -60.79 13.43 31.95
C MET A 1215 -59.36 13.81 32.41
N PHE A 1216 -58.58 14.42 31.49
CA PHE A 1216 -57.47 15.38 31.67
C PHE A 1216 -56.26 15.01 32.58
N SER A 1217 -55.03 15.51 32.36
CA SER A 1217 -54.46 16.40 31.33
C SER A 1217 -52.99 16.03 31.05
N CYS A 1218 -52.45 16.43 29.90
CA CYS A 1218 -51.03 16.22 29.54
C CYS A 1218 -50.11 17.30 30.15
N THR A 1219 -48.92 16.91 30.63
CA THR A 1219 -47.68 17.70 30.60
C THR A 1219 -46.44 16.81 30.54
N CYS A 1220 -46.09 16.34 29.33
CA CYS A 1220 -44.72 16.12 28.82
C CYS A 1220 -44.80 15.50 27.41
#